data_AF-A0A812NMG0-F1
#
_entry.id   AF-A0A812NMG0-F1
#
_cell.length_a   1.000
_cell.length_b   1.000
_cell.length_c   1.000
_cell.angle_alpha   90.00
_cell.angle_beta   90.00
_cell.angle_gamma   90.00
#
_symmetry.space_group_name_H-M   'P 1'
#
loop_
_entity.id
_entity.type
_entity.pdbx_description
1 polymer ?
#
loop_
_entity_poly.entity_id
_entity_poly.type
_entity_poly.pdbx_seq_one_letter_code
_entity_poly.pdbx_strand_id
1 'polypeptide(L)'
;MEPILETEEGELQTLQSPQTLPVSLGPPGYTAESREPLSNAAGADLNDPLGFSLSEAKDVYGRVEECAKLVMKHQNQVKNLEERERKKTIELNASNQEVRQLKKQLAVVTERLVKAEESIKEAREKCLPPEEVEQLMMRLSDFESLATGSFVPDVLSDSVGSFLAMTGSKSRSALGSPYTQLDGSEVVQAGDTQELVNTAARAQEAEEEAKSTKQKYLAAMLEVEGYKEEVDKANAAADALIKAKEELEEEAKLMKQKLDEAIAGVEGQREEADKANASADAMKKAKEEAQEEAKLMKQNLDEAIAGVEAYKDELDKANTLAATIKKELDTLGREKSKAKREVQTVQNLCQAVHQDLLKEQRRSRTLREELRRAKAEGVLNRVVDKQVCSGGSLQNDEVSHNDKSDADARALHFERQAQQAQALLDDSRASLQQMKAHLRALEKEDKSKELTPEATTLVREEIAAMGSRAVELQEHLEEEMASLDAVMAAHEEVLEVVDSLVSERSELRARLGQSEAEIGQIRSELQNATAAAQKAEATNLELVATLKDSQHQVEDKNKELITAQEALKAKQAAEEEVVNNLSAERSDLQTRLEHSEAEMGRIRSELENAAAAAQKAEAANLELVATLKDSQHQVEEQKKELTASLEALQARQAAEEEAKQSYATAMLEAEGSKEELERASASAEAMQEVVNNLSAERSDLQTRLEQSEAEMGRIRSELENAAAAAQKAEAANLELVATLKDSQHQVEEQKKELTASLEALQAKQAAEEVGQSPATDQLEVEGYKEELERANASAEAMKEVVNNLSAERSDLQTRLEQSEAEMGRIRSELENAAAAAQKAEVANSELVATLKDSQHQVEEQKKELTASLEALQARQAAEEEAKQSYATAMLEAEATVSAG
;
A
#
# COMPACT_ATOMS: atom_id res chain seq x y z
N MET A 1 -0.03 36.06 36.42
CA MET A 1 -1.45 35.71 36.56
C MET A 1 -1.59 34.27 36.13
N GLU A 2 -1.98 33.41 37.04
CA GLU A 2 -2.29 31.98 36.86
C GLU A 2 -3.71 31.84 36.25
N PRO A 3 -4.26 30.62 36.05
CA PRO A 3 -3.66 29.25 36.05
C PRO A 3 -3.60 28.64 34.63
N ILE A 4 -2.96 27.51 34.30
CA ILE A 4 -2.43 26.33 35.03
C ILE A 4 -3.51 25.44 35.66
N LEU A 5 -3.98 24.43 34.92
CA LEU A 5 -4.78 23.32 35.44
C LEU A 5 -3.94 22.05 35.59
N GLU A 6 -4.42 21.15 36.46
CA GLU A 6 -3.59 20.20 37.19
C GLU A 6 -3.49 18.81 36.55
N THR A 7 -2.47 18.07 36.96
CA THR A 7 -2.26 16.64 36.70
C THR A 7 -2.97 15.79 37.75
N GLU A 8 -3.72 14.76 37.35
CA GLU A 8 -4.08 13.67 38.26
C GLU A 8 -3.03 12.54 38.18
N GLU A 9 -2.63 12.02 39.34
CA GLU A 9 -1.61 10.97 39.47
C GLU A 9 -2.25 9.57 39.45
N GLY A 10 -1.72 8.66 38.65
CA GLY A 10 -2.09 7.23 38.64
C GLY A 10 -1.04 6.38 39.34
N GLU A 11 -1.46 5.57 40.32
CA GLU A 11 -0.55 4.95 41.29
C GLU A 11 0.39 3.86 40.71
N LEU A 12 1.61 3.80 41.27
CA LEU A 12 2.59 2.76 41.01
C LEU A 12 2.23 1.45 41.71
N GLN A 13 2.13 0.35 40.97
CA GLN A 13 2.32 -1.00 41.52
C GLN A 13 3.51 -1.71 40.88
N THR A 14 4.63 -1.72 41.60
CA THR A 14 5.81 -2.56 41.31
C THR A 14 5.60 -3.97 41.85
N LEU A 15 5.89 -5.03 41.07
CA LEU A 15 6.29 -6.33 41.63
C LEU A 15 7.08 -7.21 40.63
N GLN A 16 8.38 -7.35 40.91
CA GLN A 16 9.23 -8.54 40.76
C GLN A 16 9.12 -9.45 39.51
N SER A 17 10.14 -9.35 38.65
CA SER A 17 10.91 -10.51 38.15
C SER A 17 12.19 -10.68 39.00
N PRO A 18 13.04 -11.73 38.86
CA PRO A 18 13.06 -12.82 37.86
C PRO A 18 13.28 -14.25 38.46
N GLN A 19 13.29 -15.31 37.61
CA GLN A 19 14.46 -16.19 37.41
C GLN A 19 14.25 -17.39 36.44
N THR A 20 15.33 -17.71 35.71
CA THR A 20 15.80 -19.02 35.18
C THR A 20 14.90 -19.95 34.32
N LEU A 21 15.44 -20.28 33.14
CA LEU A 21 15.17 -21.52 32.37
C LEU A 21 15.65 -22.77 33.15
N PRO A 22 15.18 -23.99 32.79
CA PRO A 22 16.01 -24.78 31.86
C PRO A 22 15.26 -25.62 30.80
N VAL A 23 16.05 -26.03 29.80
CA VAL A 23 15.77 -26.94 28.69
C VAL A 23 15.26 -28.33 29.13
N SER A 24 14.25 -28.90 28.43
CA SER A 24 14.25 -30.33 28.05
C SER A 24 13.31 -30.65 26.88
N LEU A 25 13.73 -31.64 26.08
CA LEU A 25 13.01 -32.29 24.99
C LEU A 25 11.93 -33.28 25.50
N GLY A 26 10.98 -33.65 24.62
CA GLY A 26 10.34 -34.98 24.65
C GLY A 26 8.79 -35.01 24.70
N PRO A 27 8.11 -35.60 23.69
CA PRO A 27 6.66 -35.84 23.73
C PRO A 27 6.28 -37.29 24.11
N PRO A 28 5.09 -37.50 24.68
CA PRO A 28 4.29 -38.70 24.51
C PRO A 28 2.97 -38.41 23.77
N GLY A 29 2.32 -39.35 23.08
CA GLY A 29 2.57 -40.78 23.01
C GLY A 29 1.41 -41.57 23.61
N TYR A 30 0.60 -42.23 22.77
CA TYR A 30 -0.48 -43.13 23.21
C TYR A 30 0.09 -44.28 24.06
N THR A 31 -0.58 -44.68 25.14
CA THR A 31 -1.18 -46.04 25.29
C THR A 31 -1.89 -46.29 26.64
N ALA A 32 -2.97 -47.09 26.55
CA ALA A 32 -3.36 -48.20 27.42
C ALA A 32 -3.57 -48.08 28.96
N GLU A 33 -4.77 -48.53 29.36
CA GLU A 33 -5.03 -49.54 30.41
C GLU A 33 -4.98 -49.22 31.94
N SER A 34 -6.21 -49.23 32.50
CA SER A 34 -6.63 -50.17 33.55
C SER A 34 -6.12 -50.05 34.99
N ARG A 35 -7.00 -49.53 35.87
CA ARG A 35 -7.46 -50.29 37.06
C ARG A 35 -8.71 -49.72 37.75
N GLU A 36 -9.65 -50.61 38.07
CA GLU A 36 -10.63 -50.40 39.15
C GLU A 36 -9.96 -50.51 40.54
N PRO A 37 -10.68 -50.18 41.64
CA PRO A 37 -11.35 -51.29 42.33
C PRO A 37 -12.79 -51.02 42.79
N LEU A 38 -13.62 -52.07 42.73
CA LEU A 38 -14.97 -52.16 43.26
C LEU A 38 -15.04 -52.01 44.80
N SER A 39 -16.11 -51.38 45.31
CA SER A 39 -16.67 -51.74 46.63
C SER A 39 -18.18 -51.44 46.72
N ASN A 40 -18.92 -52.25 47.48
CA ASN A 40 -20.38 -52.42 47.35
C ASN A 40 -21.23 -51.48 48.24
N ALA A 41 -22.34 -50.98 47.72
CA ALA A 41 -23.67 -50.95 48.36
C ALA A 41 -24.74 -50.54 47.30
N ALA A 42 -25.69 -51.38 46.87
CA ALA A 42 -26.79 -52.01 47.60
C ALA A 42 -27.92 -51.04 48.00
N GLY A 43 -28.89 -50.83 47.10
CA GLY A 43 -30.12 -50.07 47.34
C GLY A 43 -30.91 -49.93 46.04
N ALA A 44 -32.19 -50.31 46.03
CA ALA A 44 -33.02 -50.35 44.82
C ALA A 44 -33.59 -48.97 44.44
N ASP A 45 -33.72 -48.70 43.14
CA ASP A 45 -35.05 -48.76 42.49
C ASP A 45 -34.91 -49.08 40.98
N LEU A 46 -35.99 -49.54 40.34
CA LEU A 46 -36.03 -49.95 38.93
C LEU A 46 -37.08 -49.14 38.15
N ASN A 47 -36.76 -47.88 37.80
CA ASN A 47 -37.68 -47.05 37.00
C ASN A 47 -37.06 -45.95 36.11
N ASP A 48 -35.74 -45.93 35.88
CA ASP A 48 -35.10 -45.01 34.92
C ASP A 48 -34.52 -45.75 33.68
N PRO A 49 -35.26 -45.82 32.56
CA PRO A 49 -34.69 -46.19 31.28
C PRO A 49 -33.94 -45.00 30.66
N LEU A 50 -32.69 -45.22 30.21
CA LEU A 50 -31.73 -44.20 29.73
C LEU A 50 -31.08 -43.37 30.85
N GLY A 51 -30.26 -44.03 31.67
CA GLY A 51 -29.35 -43.39 32.64
C GLY A 51 -28.19 -42.62 32.00
N PHE A 52 -28.49 -41.60 31.18
CA PHE A 52 -27.58 -40.46 30.97
C PHE A 52 -27.78 -39.48 32.12
N SER A 53 -26.69 -38.96 32.70
CA SER A 53 -26.83 -37.89 33.67
C SER A 53 -27.44 -36.64 33.01
N LEU A 54 -28.19 -35.84 33.78
CA LEU A 54 -28.77 -34.59 33.27
C LEU A 54 -27.68 -33.59 32.79
N SER A 55 -26.44 -33.77 33.25
CA SER A 55 -25.22 -33.14 32.74
C SER A 55 -24.88 -33.63 31.33
N GLU A 56 -24.68 -34.93 31.11
CA GLU A 56 -24.34 -35.48 29.79
C GLU A 56 -25.42 -35.18 28.75
N ALA A 57 -26.70 -35.24 29.14
CA ALA A 57 -27.81 -34.87 28.28
C ALA A 57 -27.73 -33.39 27.83
N LYS A 58 -27.34 -32.47 28.73
CA LYS A 58 -27.10 -31.06 28.39
C LYS A 58 -25.86 -30.86 27.53
N ASP A 59 -24.76 -31.56 27.82
CA ASP A 59 -23.52 -31.46 27.04
C ASP A 59 -23.69 -32.02 25.63
N VAL A 60 -24.54 -33.04 25.44
CA VAL A 60 -24.95 -33.50 24.11
C VAL A 60 -25.84 -32.46 23.42
N TYR A 61 -26.83 -31.89 24.13
CA TYR A 61 -27.71 -30.87 23.55
C TYR A 61 -26.97 -29.60 23.11
N GLY A 62 -26.03 -29.11 23.95
CA GLY A 62 -25.18 -27.96 23.64
C GLY A 62 -24.31 -28.20 22.41
N ARG A 63 -23.66 -29.37 22.31
CA ARG A 63 -22.88 -29.76 21.12
C ARG A 63 -23.76 -29.90 19.87
N VAL A 64 -25.00 -30.39 19.99
CA VAL A 64 -25.96 -30.42 18.87
C VAL A 64 -26.38 -29.01 18.46
N GLU A 65 -26.56 -28.08 19.41
CA GLU A 65 -26.88 -26.67 19.12
C GLU A 65 -25.70 -25.93 18.46
N GLU A 66 -24.47 -26.17 18.90
CA GLU A 66 -23.25 -25.67 18.25
C GLU A 66 -23.09 -26.24 16.83
N CYS A 67 -23.28 -27.55 16.64
CA CYS A 67 -23.30 -28.17 15.32
C CYS A 67 -24.39 -27.57 14.42
N ALA A 68 -25.59 -27.31 14.94
CA ALA A 68 -26.66 -26.65 14.17
C ALA A 68 -26.28 -25.21 13.75
N LYS A 69 -25.69 -24.43 14.66
CA LYS A 69 -25.15 -23.08 14.34
C LYS A 69 -24.03 -23.14 13.30
N LEU A 70 -23.14 -24.13 13.38
CA LEU A 70 -22.09 -24.38 12.39
C LEU A 70 -22.65 -24.80 11.02
N VAL A 71 -23.68 -25.64 10.98
CA VAL A 71 -24.36 -26.02 9.71
C VAL A 71 -25.04 -24.81 9.08
N MET A 72 -25.80 -24.02 9.85
CA MET A 72 -26.43 -22.79 9.35
C MET A 72 -25.39 -21.77 8.86
N LYS A 73 -24.25 -21.61 9.55
CA LYS A 73 -23.14 -20.75 9.11
C LYS A 73 -22.55 -21.22 7.77
N HIS A 74 -22.26 -22.51 7.62
CA HIS A 74 -21.77 -23.05 6.35
C HIS A 74 -22.81 -22.96 5.23
N GLN A 75 -24.10 -23.16 5.52
CA GLN A 75 -25.18 -23.04 4.55
C GLN A 75 -25.29 -21.59 4.01
N ASN A 76 -25.17 -20.59 4.88
CA ASN A 76 -25.10 -19.19 4.47
C ASN A 76 -23.82 -18.88 3.66
N GLN A 77 -22.66 -19.45 4.05
CA GLN A 77 -21.43 -19.31 3.27
C GLN A 77 -21.54 -19.92 1.86
N VAL A 78 -22.18 -21.09 1.72
CA VAL A 78 -22.46 -21.72 0.41
C VAL A 78 -23.41 -20.85 -0.42
N LYS A 79 -24.50 -20.32 0.16
CA LYS A 79 -25.41 -19.40 -0.53
C LYS A 79 -24.69 -18.14 -1.03
N ASN A 80 -23.84 -17.54 -0.19
CA ASN A 80 -23.04 -16.36 -0.56
C ASN A 80 -21.98 -16.67 -1.63
N LEU A 81 -21.48 -17.90 -1.71
CA LEU A 81 -20.62 -18.35 -2.81
C LEU A 81 -21.41 -18.55 -4.11
N GLU A 82 -22.57 -19.21 -4.07
CA GLU A 82 -23.46 -19.34 -5.24
C GLU A 82 -23.87 -17.98 -5.80
N GLU A 83 -24.21 -17.02 -4.96
CA GLU A 83 -24.58 -15.66 -5.39
C GLU A 83 -23.40 -14.91 -6.00
N ARG A 84 -22.18 -15.09 -5.48
CA ARG A 84 -20.95 -14.57 -6.11
C ARG A 84 -20.65 -15.23 -7.45
N GLU A 85 -20.87 -16.53 -7.60
CA GLU A 85 -20.70 -17.22 -8.90
C GLU A 85 -21.76 -16.81 -9.92
N ARG A 86 -23.02 -16.64 -9.50
CA ARG A 86 -24.08 -16.08 -10.36
C ARG A 86 -23.72 -14.66 -10.81
N LYS A 87 -23.25 -13.79 -9.90
CA LYS A 87 -22.79 -12.43 -10.24
C LYS A 87 -21.64 -12.45 -11.25
N LYS A 88 -20.58 -13.23 -11.00
CA LYS A 88 -19.47 -13.44 -11.97
C LYS A 88 -19.96 -13.96 -13.32
N THR A 89 -20.96 -14.83 -13.34
CA THR A 89 -21.53 -15.39 -14.58
C THR A 89 -22.30 -14.32 -15.36
N ILE A 90 -22.98 -13.39 -14.69
CA ILE A 90 -23.65 -12.24 -15.32
C ILE A 90 -22.62 -11.26 -15.88
N GLU A 91 -21.60 -10.89 -15.10
CA GLU A 91 -20.50 -10.01 -15.51
C GLU A 91 -19.72 -10.58 -16.71
N LEU A 92 -19.40 -11.88 -16.69
CA LEU A 92 -18.75 -12.57 -17.80
C LEU A 92 -19.63 -12.58 -19.07
N ASN A 93 -20.95 -12.70 -18.94
CA ASN A 93 -21.88 -12.61 -20.07
C ASN A 93 -21.97 -11.17 -20.64
N ALA A 94 -21.96 -10.15 -19.77
CA ALA A 94 -21.93 -8.75 -20.18
C ALA A 94 -20.62 -8.41 -20.95
N SER A 95 -19.46 -8.78 -20.41
CA SER A 95 -18.18 -8.59 -21.08
C SER A 95 -18.09 -9.37 -22.40
N ASN A 96 -18.64 -10.60 -22.46
CA ASN A 96 -18.77 -11.33 -23.74
C ASN A 96 -19.71 -10.64 -24.75
N GLN A 97 -20.71 -9.88 -24.29
CA GLN A 97 -21.55 -9.07 -25.17
C GLN A 97 -20.80 -7.84 -25.70
N GLU A 98 -20.01 -7.16 -24.87
CA GLU A 98 -19.13 -6.07 -25.28
C GLU A 98 -18.08 -6.53 -26.30
N VAL A 99 -17.39 -7.65 -26.05
CA VAL A 99 -16.44 -8.26 -27.00
C VAL A 99 -17.12 -8.60 -28.34
N ARG A 100 -18.40 -8.99 -28.34
CA ARG A 100 -19.19 -9.18 -29.57
C ARG A 100 -19.55 -7.87 -30.27
N GLN A 101 -19.74 -6.76 -29.53
CA GLN A 101 -19.95 -5.43 -30.11
C GLN A 101 -18.64 -4.86 -30.69
N LEU A 102 -17.54 -4.94 -29.96
CA LEU A 102 -16.20 -4.54 -30.42
C LEU A 102 -15.78 -5.31 -31.67
N LYS A 103 -16.03 -6.63 -31.74
CA LYS A 103 -15.78 -7.43 -32.96
C LYS A 103 -16.64 -6.98 -34.16
N LYS A 104 -17.88 -6.51 -33.94
CA LYS A 104 -18.71 -5.92 -35.02
C LYS A 104 -18.17 -4.56 -35.47
N GLN A 105 -17.77 -3.70 -34.54
CA GLN A 105 -17.16 -2.40 -34.84
C GLN A 105 -15.84 -2.56 -35.62
N LEU A 106 -14.98 -3.48 -35.17
CA LEU A 106 -13.72 -3.81 -35.85
C LEU A 106 -13.98 -4.29 -37.28
N ALA A 107 -14.94 -5.20 -37.50
CA ALA A 107 -15.31 -5.65 -38.85
C ALA A 107 -15.76 -4.50 -39.77
N VAL A 108 -16.53 -3.53 -39.26
CA VAL A 108 -16.94 -2.33 -40.01
C VAL A 108 -15.75 -1.41 -40.31
N VAL A 109 -14.77 -1.30 -39.40
CA VAL A 109 -13.53 -0.55 -39.65
C VAL A 109 -12.68 -1.25 -40.72
N THR A 110 -12.51 -2.57 -40.64
CA THR A 110 -11.81 -3.36 -41.67
C THR A 110 -12.48 -3.24 -43.04
N GLU A 111 -13.81 -3.32 -43.12
CA GLU A 111 -14.54 -3.13 -44.38
C GLU A 111 -14.34 -1.73 -44.98
N ARG A 112 -14.28 -0.68 -44.13
CA ARG A 112 -13.98 0.69 -44.56
C ARG A 112 -12.53 0.84 -45.03
N LEU A 113 -11.57 0.18 -44.37
CA LEU A 113 -10.16 0.20 -44.78
C LEU A 113 -9.96 -0.51 -46.13
N VAL A 114 -10.54 -1.70 -46.33
CA VAL A 114 -10.49 -2.41 -47.63
C VAL A 114 -11.09 -1.53 -48.74
N LYS A 115 -12.26 -0.92 -48.51
CA LYS A 115 -12.87 0.01 -49.49
C LYS A 115 -12.02 1.26 -49.76
N ALA A 116 -11.27 1.75 -48.77
CA ALA A 116 -10.33 2.85 -48.95
C ALA A 116 -9.08 2.41 -49.75
N GLU A 117 -8.55 1.22 -49.50
CA GLU A 117 -7.45 0.62 -50.28
C GLU A 117 -7.86 0.36 -51.73
N GLU A 118 -9.06 -0.18 -51.96
CA GLU A 118 -9.65 -0.33 -53.31
C GLU A 118 -9.80 1.03 -54.00
N SER A 119 -10.31 2.05 -53.30
CA SER A 119 -10.45 3.41 -53.85
C SER A 119 -9.09 4.06 -54.16
N ILE A 120 -8.08 3.85 -53.32
CA ILE A 120 -6.70 4.33 -53.54
C ILE A 120 -6.05 3.59 -54.71
N LYS A 121 -6.32 2.29 -54.86
CA LYS A 121 -5.83 1.49 -55.99
C LYS A 121 -6.48 1.92 -57.30
N GLU A 122 -7.80 2.10 -57.34
CA GLU A 122 -8.54 2.60 -58.50
C GLU A 122 -8.10 4.03 -58.87
N ALA A 123 -7.81 4.88 -57.88
CA ALA A 123 -7.22 6.21 -58.12
C ALA A 123 -5.80 6.12 -58.70
N ARG A 124 -4.94 5.23 -58.19
CA ARG A 124 -3.59 5.00 -58.74
C ARG A 124 -3.63 4.48 -60.19
N GLU A 125 -4.53 3.55 -60.49
CA GLU A 125 -4.74 3.03 -61.86
C GLU A 125 -5.33 4.07 -62.83
N LYS A 126 -5.98 5.14 -62.33
CA LYS A 126 -6.57 6.21 -63.16
C LYS A 126 -5.73 7.49 -63.25
N CYS A 127 -4.82 7.75 -62.31
CA CYS A 127 -4.09 9.03 -62.21
C CYS A 127 -2.63 8.97 -62.64
N LEU A 128 -2.07 7.80 -62.95
CA LEU A 128 -0.72 7.67 -63.51
C LEU A 128 -0.78 7.42 -65.03
N PRO A 129 -0.24 8.32 -65.87
CA PRO A 129 -0.04 8.01 -67.29
C PRO A 129 1.01 6.88 -67.42
N PRO A 130 0.86 5.95 -68.38
CA PRO A 130 1.72 4.77 -68.45
C PRO A 130 3.22 5.09 -68.61
N GLU A 131 3.54 6.22 -69.26
CA GLU A 131 4.90 6.72 -69.48
C GLU A 131 5.63 7.09 -68.16
N GLU A 132 4.91 7.47 -67.10
CA GLU A 132 5.51 7.74 -65.78
C GLU A 132 5.78 6.46 -64.98
N VAL A 133 4.92 5.44 -65.14
CA VAL A 133 5.12 4.11 -64.52
C VAL A 133 6.34 3.42 -65.14
N GLU A 134 6.51 3.53 -66.47
CA GLU A 134 7.66 2.97 -67.17
C GLU A 134 8.97 3.67 -66.78
N GLN A 135 8.95 5.00 -66.61
CA GLN A 135 10.10 5.75 -66.04
C GLN A 135 10.40 5.40 -64.57
N LEU A 136 9.38 5.11 -63.75
CA LEU A 136 9.57 4.69 -62.36
C LEU A 136 10.17 3.28 -62.25
N MET A 137 9.75 2.33 -63.09
CA MET A 137 10.39 1.01 -63.13
C MET A 137 11.83 1.08 -63.66
N MET A 138 12.11 1.96 -64.65
CA MET A 138 13.48 2.19 -65.12
C MET A 138 14.37 2.72 -63.99
N ARG A 139 13.91 3.73 -63.23
CA ARG A 139 14.62 4.28 -62.06
C ARG A 139 14.78 3.29 -60.89
N LEU A 140 13.89 2.30 -60.77
CA LEU A 140 14.04 1.22 -59.77
C LEU A 140 15.12 0.22 -60.19
N SER A 141 15.22 -0.13 -61.48
CA SER A 141 16.35 -0.93 -62.01
C SER A 141 17.70 -0.20 -61.87
N ASP A 142 17.73 1.12 -62.05
CA ASP A 142 18.91 1.95 -61.76
C ASP A 142 19.28 1.92 -60.26
N PHE A 143 18.30 1.83 -59.36
CA PHE A 143 18.53 1.74 -57.91
C PHE A 143 19.01 0.34 -57.46
N GLU A 144 18.48 -0.74 -58.02
CA GLU A 144 18.95 -2.11 -57.71
C GLU A 144 20.40 -2.35 -58.20
N SER A 145 20.77 -1.76 -59.33
CA SER A 145 22.14 -1.80 -59.85
C SER A 145 23.13 -0.89 -59.10
N LEU A 146 22.64 0.15 -58.41
CA LEU A 146 23.42 0.91 -57.41
C LEU A 146 23.56 0.16 -56.08
N ALA A 147 22.49 -0.48 -55.58
CA ALA A 147 22.47 -1.20 -54.31
C ALA A 147 23.36 -2.46 -54.29
N THR A 148 23.65 -3.04 -55.46
CA THR A 148 24.53 -4.21 -55.62
C THR A 148 26.00 -3.86 -55.90
N GLY A 149 26.33 -2.57 -56.04
CA GLY A 149 27.65 -2.12 -56.53
C GLY A 149 28.77 -1.96 -55.50
N SER A 150 28.55 -2.19 -54.20
CA SER A 150 29.52 -1.78 -53.16
C SER A 150 29.60 -2.62 -51.87
N PHE A 151 29.69 -3.95 -51.97
CA PHE A 151 30.37 -4.76 -50.94
C PHE A 151 30.94 -6.05 -51.53
N VAL A 152 32.27 -6.19 -51.57
CA VAL A 152 32.99 -7.42 -51.95
C VAL A 152 33.89 -7.84 -50.79
N PRO A 153 33.39 -8.65 -49.84
CA PRO A 153 34.14 -9.07 -48.65
C PRO A 153 34.96 -10.35 -48.92
N ASP A 154 35.78 -10.37 -49.98
CA ASP A 154 36.40 -11.62 -50.49
C ASP A 154 37.88 -11.46 -50.93
N VAL A 155 38.60 -10.46 -50.39
CA VAL A 155 40.03 -10.24 -50.66
C VAL A 155 40.81 -9.90 -49.39
N LEU A 156 40.86 -10.83 -48.42
CA LEU A 156 41.87 -10.83 -47.34
C LEU A 156 42.07 -12.20 -46.64
N SER A 157 41.94 -13.33 -47.36
CA SER A 157 42.08 -14.68 -46.78
C SER A 157 43.20 -15.57 -47.35
N ASP A 158 43.98 -15.09 -48.33
CA ASP A 158 44.83 -15.95 -49.19
C ASP A 158 46.32 -15.53 -49.26
N SER A 159 46.82 -14.82 -48.25
CA SER A 159 48.19 -14.24 -48.27
C SER A 159 49.12 -14.64 -47.11
N VAL A 160 48.71 -15.50 -46.18
CA VAL A 160 49.57 -15.99 -45.07
C VAL A 160 49.42 -17.51 -44.88
N GLY A 161 49.63 -18.27 -45.95
CA GLY A 161 49.50 -19.73 -45.97
C GLY A 161 50.68 -20.49 -46.61
N SER A 162 51.80 -19.83 -46.90
CA SER A 162 52.86 -20.38 -47.78
C SER A 162 54.29 -19.98 -47.41
N PHE A 163 54.72 -20.15 -46.14
CA PHE A 163 56.14 -19.98 -45.78
C PHE A 163 56.68 -20.89 -44.67
N LEU A 164 56.04 -22.04 -44.37
CA LEU A 164 56.56 -22.94 -43.33
C LEU A 164 56.33 -24.44 -43.65
N ALA A 165 56.74 -24.85 -44.86
CA ALA A 165 56.60 -26.24 -45.33
C ALA A 165 57.74 -26.72 -46.26
N MET A 166 58.99 -26.22 -46.12
CA MET A 166 60.15 -26.69 -46.90
C MET A 166 61.43 -26.95 -46.10
N THR A 167 61.34 -27.82 -45.10
CA THR A 167 62.49 -28.53 -44.49
C THR A 167 62.27 -30.05 -44.56
N GLY A 168 62.09 -30.59 -45.78
CA GLY A 168 61.58 -31.95 -46.01
C GLY A 168 62.22 -32.77 -47.15
N SER A 169 63.27 -32.26 -47.81
CA SER A 169 64.00 -32.96 -48.88
C SER A 169 65.48 -33.05 -48.51
N LYS A 170 66.09 -34.23 -48.25
CA LYS A 170 66.35 -35.34 -49.19
C LYS A 170 67.10 -34.95 -50.48
N SER A 171 68.00 -33.99 -50.38
CA SER A 171 69.10 -33.82 -51.34
C SER A 171 70.02 -35.05 -51.33
N ARG A 172 69.83 -35.93 -52.32
CA ARG A 172 70.69 -37.08 -52.59
C ARG A 172 72.12 -36.63 -52.87
N SER A 173 73.08 -37.20 -52.15
CA SER A 173 74.48 -37.23 -52.58
C SER A 173 74.61 -38.14 -53.81
N ALA A 174 74.84 -37.55 -54.98
CA ALA A 174 75.21 -38.25 -56.20
C ALA A 174 75.95 -37.27 -57.14
N LEU A 175 77.05 -37.73 -57.74
CA LEU A 175 78.07 -36.93 -58.44
C LEU A 175 78.89 -36.01 -57.50
N GLY A 176 80.23 -36.04 -57.49
CA GLY A 176 81.14 -37.03 -58.08
C GLY A 176 82.52 -36.48 -58.42
N SER A 177 83.53 -37.36 -58.38
CA SER A 177 84.93 -37.08 -58.80
C SER A 177 85.74 -36.15 -57.86
N PRO A 178 87.09 -36.19 -57.92
CA PRO A 178 87.82 -36.73 -56.77
C PRO A 178 89.03 -35.90 -56.31
N TYR A 179 89.68 -36.29 -55.21
CA TYR A 179 91.08 -36.74 -55.19
C TYR A 179 91.53 -37.11 -53.77
N THR A 180 91.93 -38.36 -53.59
CA THR A 180 92.72 -38.87 -52.45
C THR A 180 93.72 -39.90 -52.99
N GLN A 181 94.79 -40.16 -52.25
CA GLN A 181 95.87 -41.11 -52.58
C GLN A 181 96.72 -40.71 -53.81
N LEU A 182 97.79 -39.96 -53.53
CA LEU A 182 99.08 -40.27 -54.14
C LEU A 182 99.89 -41.06 -53.10
N ASP A 183 100.22 -42.30 -53.44
CA ASP A 183 101.16 -43.14 -52.71
C ASP A 183 102.59 -42.88 -53.23
N GLY A 184 103.62 -43.23 -52.46
CA GLY A 184 105.00 -42.82 -52.74
C GLY A 184 105.89 -43.91 -53.33
N SER A 185 106.59 -43.64 -54.45
CA SER A 185 107.73 -44.44 -54.89
C SER A 185 108.72 -43.72 -55.83
N GLU A 186 109.87 -43.30 -55.28
CA GLU A 186 111.25 -43.45 -55.80
C GLU A 186 111.72 -42.90 -57.18
N VAL A 187 113.06 -42.95 -57.33
CA VAL A 187 113.89 -42.89 -58.56
C VAL A 187 114.19 -41.53 -59.22
N VAL A 188 115.12 -40.80 -58.61
CA VAL A 188 116.42 -40.36 -59.18
C VAL A 188 116.54 -40.20 -60.71
N GLN A 189 116.81 -38.97 -61.17
CA GLN A 189 117.97 -38.66 -62.02
C GLN A 189 118.35 -37.17 -61.98
N ALA A 190 119.54 -36.81 -62.46
CA ALA A 190 120.22 -35.54 -62.15
C ALA A 190 120.06 -34.45 -63.23
N GLY A 191 120.14 -33.17 -62.82
CA GLY A 191 120.17 -32.02 -63.71
C GLY A 191 120.37 -30.66 -62.99
N ASP A 192 121.62 -30.20 -62.99
CA ASP A 192 122.11 -28.81 -62.92
C ASP A 192 121.71 -27.84 -61.77
N THR A 193 122.72 -27.22 -61.18
CA THR A 193 122.65 -26.49 -59.90
C THR A 193 122.51 -24.97 -60.04
N GLN A 194 121.40 -24.48 -60.62
CA GLN A 194 121.16 -23.02 -60.74
C GLN A 194 119.77 -22.54 -60.26
N GLU A 195 118.80 -23.42 -59.99
CA GLU A 195 117.44 -22.99 -59.56
C GLU A 195 117.25 -22.86 -58.03
N LEU A 196 118.17 -23.38 -57.21
CA LEU A 196 118.03 -23.44 -55.74
C LEU A 196 117.95 -22.06 -55.04
N VAL A 197 118.34 -20.98 -55.71
CA VAL A 197 118.22 -19.60 -55.18
C VAL A 197 116.81 -19.04 -55.41
N ASN A 198 116.18 -19.36 -56.54
CA ASN A 198 114.85 -18.86 -56.88
C ASN A 198 113.73 -19.63 -56.15
N THR A 199 113.96 -20.89 -55.77
CA THR A 199 113.02 -21.68 -54.98
C THR A 199 113.02 -21.27 -53.51
N ALA A 200 114.17 -20.88 -52.93
CA ALA A 200 114.24 -20.36 -51.56
C ALA A 200 113.40 -19.08 -51.38
N ALA A 201 113.50 -18.13 -52.32
CA ALA A 201 112.71 -16.89 -52.29
C ALA A 201 111.19 -17.18 -52.32
N ARG A 202 110.74 -18.06 -53.24
CA ARG A 202 109.33 -18.44 -53.35
C ARG A 202 108.82 -19.24 -52.16
N ALA A 203 109.67 -20.06 -51.53
CA ALA A 203 109.31 -20.77 -50.30
C ALA A 203 109.06 -19.78 -49.14
N GLN A 204 109.90 -18.76 -49.01
CA GLN A 204 109.75 -17.72 -47.98
C GLN A 204 108.53 -16.82 -48.25
N GLU A 205 108.26 -16.47 -49.51
CA GLU A 205 107.07 -15.71 -49.93
C GLU A 205 105.78 -16.50 -49.66
N ALA A 206 105.76 -17.81 -49.96
CA ALA A 206 104.65 -18.69 -49.63
C ALA A 206 104.49 -18.94 -48.11
N GLU A 207 105.57 -18.90 -47.33
CA GLU A 207 105.50 -19.01 -45.86
C GLU A 207 104.87 -17.76 -45.23
N GLU A 208 105.19 -16.56 -45.74
CA GLU A 208 104.53 -15.31 -45.33
C GLU A 208 103.07 -15.24 -45.80
N GLU A 209 102.74 -15.75 -46.99
CA GLU A 209 101.35 -15.88 -47.45
C GLU A 209 100.55 -16.90 -46.59
N ALA A 210 101.18 -18.00 -46.18
CA ALA A 210 100.60 -18.97 -45.25
C ALA A 210 100.39 -18.38 -43.84
N LYS A 211 101.31 -17.55 -43.35
CA LYS A 211 101.12 -16.78 -42.09
C LYS A 211 99.99 -15.77 -42.22
N SER A 212 99.95 -15.00 -43.31
CA SER A 212 98.90 -14.01 -43.57
C SER A 212 97.51 -14.65 -43.66
N THR A 213 97.38 -15.78 -44.36
CA THR A 213 96.11 -16.52 -44.48
C THR A 213 95.71 -17.18 -43.15
N LYS A 214 96.65 -17.74 -42.39
CA LYS A 214 96.36 -18.25 -41.03
C LYS A 214 95.92 -17.14 -40.07
N GLN A 215 96.52 -15.95 -40.16
CA GLN A 215 96.15 -14.79 -39.35
C GLN A 215 94.76 -14.25 -39.73
N LYS A 216 94.44 -14.20 -41.03
CA LYS A 216 93.08 -13.89 -41.52
C LYS A 216 92.04 -14.92 -41.09
N TYR A 217 92.40 -16.21 -41.05
CA TYR A 217 91.51 -17.28 -40.58
C TYR A 217 91.23 -17.16 -39.07
N LEU A 218 92.24 -16.83 -38.26
CA LEU A 218 92.08 -16.52 -36.83
C LEU A 218 91.22 -15.28 -36.60
N ALA A 219 91.39 -14.22 -37.40
CA ALA A 219 90.53 -13.03 -37.34
C ALA A 219 89.06 -13.39 -37.68
N ALA A 220 88.83 -14.16 -38.74
CA ALA A 220 87.49 -14.61 -39.13
C ALA A 220 86.84 -15.54 -38.08
N MET A 221 87.62 -16.36 -37.36
CA MET A 221 87.10 -17.12 -36.22
C MET A 221 86.64 -16.21 -35.08
N LEU A 222 87.42 -15.19 -34.73
CA LEU A 222 87.06 -14.21 -33.69
C LEU A 222 85.84 -13.36 -34.08
N GLU A 223 85.70 -13.01 -35.36
CA GLU A 223 84.48 -12.38 -35.88
C GLU A 223 83.26 -13.32 -35.74
N VAL A 224 83.40 -14.62 -36.02
CA VAL A 224 82.33 -15.62 -35.85
C VAL A 224 81.96 -15.83 -34.37
N GLU A 225 82.92 -15.77 -33.45
CA GLU A 225 82.62 -15.79 -32.00
C GLU A 225 81.92 -14.50 -31.54
N GLY A 226 82.32 -13.33 -32.09
CA GLY A 226 81.61 -12.06 -31.88
C GLY A 226 80.16 -12.09 -32.36
N TYR A 227 79.91 -12.57 -33.60
CA TYR A 227 78.55 -12.76 -34.11
C TYR A 227 77.73 -13.77 -33.30
N LYS A 228 78.38 -14.78 -32.71
CA LYS A 228 77.70 -15.72 -31.82
C LYS A 228 77.26 -15.04 -30.52
N GLU A 229 78.11 -14.22 -29.91
CA GLU A 229 77.71 -13.40 -28.76
C GLU A 229 76.58 -12.42 -29.11
N GLU A 230 76.60 -11.79 -30.29
CA GLU A 230 75.51 -10.91 -30.74
C GLU A 230 74.19 -11.68 -30.93
N VAL A 231 74.23 -12.90 -31.48
CA VAL A 231 73.06 -13.79 -31.58
C VAL A 231 72.55 -14.21 -30.20
N ASP A 232 73.42 -14.59 -29.28
CA ASP A 232 73.01 -14.99 -27.92
C ASP A 232 72.42 -13.79 -27.13
N LYS A 233 72.96 -12.58 -27.32
CA LYS A 233 72.38 -11.32 -26.79
C LYS A 233 71.03 -10.98 -27.44
N ALA A 234 70.89 -11.18 -28.75
CA ALA A 234 69.63 -10.94 -29.48
C ALA A 234 68.54 -11.95 -29.07
N ASN A 235 68.90 -13.21 -28.83
CA ASN A 235 67.98 -14.23 -28.31
C ASN A 235 67.49 -13.86 -26.90
N ALA A 236 68.40 -13.48 -25.99
CA ALA A 236 68.02 -13.03 -24.64
C ALA A 236 67.10 -11.80 -24.66
N ALA A 237 67.32 -10.86 -25.59
CA ALA A 237 66.42 -9.72 -25.80
C ALA A 237 65.04 -10.14 -26.36
N ALA A 238 64.99 -11.15 -27.25
CA ALA A 238 63.74 -11.70 -27.76
C ALA A 238 62.92 -12.41 -26.67
N ASP A 239 63.57 -13.21 -25.81
CA ASP A 239 62.91 -13.88 -24.68
C ASP A 239 62.36 -12.86 -23.66
N ALA A 240 63.10 -11.78 -23.39
CA ALA A 240 62.62 -10.67 -22.56
C ALA A 240 61.39 -9.96 -23.15
N LEU A 241 61.35 -9.77 -24.49
CA LEU A 241 60.20 -9.20 -25.19
C LEU A 241 58.99 -10.14 -25.21
N ILE A 242 59.20 -11.46 -25.30
CA ILE A 242 58.12 -12.46 -25.17
C ILE A 242 57.50 -12.36 -23.77
N LYS A 243 58.32 -12.38 -22.72
CA LYS A 243 57.84 -12.28 -21.32
C LYS A 243 57.09 -10.96 -21.07
N ALA A 244 57.63 -9.83 -21.53
CA ALA A 244 57.01 -8.53 -21.40
C ALA A 244 55.69 -8.40 -22.19
N LYS A 245 55.48 -9.22 -23.23
CA LYS A 245 54.21 -9.34 -23.96
C LYS A 245 53.20 -10.20 -23.20
N GLU A 246 53.62 -11.30 -22.57
CA GLU A 246 52.75 -12.14 -21.75
C GLU A 246 52.22 -11.37 -20.53
N GLU A 247 53.08 -10.59 -19.87
CA GLU A 247 52.69 -9.69 -18.76
C GLU A 247 51.64 -8.65 -19.19
N LEU A 248 51.82 -8.03 -20.37
CA LEU A 248 50.84 -7.08 -20.94
C LEU A 248 49.52 -7.76 -21.36
N GLU A 249 49.54 -9.02 -21.79
CA GLU A 249 48.32 -9.77 -22.11
C GLU A 249 47.52 -10.15 -20.85
N GLU A 250 48.16 -10.38 -19.71
CA GLU A 250 47.46 -10.54 -18.42
C GLU A 250 46.92 -9.21 -17.87
N GLU A 251 47.67 -8.10 -17.96
CA GLU A 251 47.14 -6.78 -17.61
C GLU A 251 45.92 -6.39 -18.46
N ALA A 252 45.94 -6.70 -19.76
CA ALA A 252 44.82 -6.48 -20.66
C ALA A 252 43.58 -7.34 -20.31
N LYS A 253 43.77 -8.60 -19.90
CA LYS A 253 42.68 -9.46 -19.39
C LYS A 253 42.08 -8.89 -18.10
N LEU A 254 42.92 -8.44 -17.17
CA LEU A 254 42.49 -7.86 -15.90
C LEU A 254 41.74 -6.52 -16.09
N MET A 255 42.20 -5.65 -17.00
CA MET A 255 41.47 -4.44 -17.37
C MET A 255 40.14 -4.75 -18.03
N LYS A 256 40.08 -5.76 -18.91
CA LYS A 256 38.81 -6.18 -19.51
C LYS A 256 37.82 -6.70 -18.47
N GLN A 257 38.25 -7.56 -17.55
CA GLN A 257 37.39 -8.06 -16.47
C GLN A 257 36.79 -6.90 -15.65
N LYS A 258 37.60 -5.91 -15.27
CA LYS A 258 37.12 -4.72 -14.53
C LYS A 258 36.14 -3.87 -15.34
N LEU A 259 36.29 -3.82 -16.67
CA LEU A 259 35.34 -3.14 -17.55
C LEU A 259 34.01 -3.89 -17.61
N ASP A 260 34.06 -5.22 -17.78
CA ASP A 260 32.87 -6.08 -17.83
C ASP A 260 32.11 -6.06 -16.47
N GLU A 261 32.82 -6.03 -15.34
CA GLU A 261 32.26 -5.84 -13.98
C GLU A 261 31.62 -4.46 -13.80
N ALA A 262 32.26 -3.39 -14.30
CA ALA A 262 31.72 -2.03 -14.23
C ALA A 262 30.44 -1.87 -15.09
N ILE A 263 30.40 -2.48 -16.27
CA ILE A 263 29.21 -2.51 -17.14
C ILE A 263 28.04 -3.20 -16.42
N ALA A 264 28.27 -4.38 -15.84
CA ALA A 264 27.24 -5.10 -15.08
C ALA A 264 26.71 -4.28 -13.87
N GLY A 265 27.59 -3.51 -13.20
CA GLY A 265 27.18 -2.58 -12.14
C GLY A 265 26.25 -1.45 -12.63
N VAL A 266 26.55 -0.87 -13.79
CA VAL A 266 25.72 0.18 -14.41
C VAL A 266 24.39 -0.38 -14.92
N GLU A 267 24.37 -1.59 -15.48
CA GLU A 267 23.13 -2.27 -15.89
C GLU A 267 22.22 -2.58 -14.68
N GLY A 268 22.80 -3.02 -13.55
CA GLY A 268 22.06 -3.22 -12.30
C GLY A 268 21.43 -1.93 -11.75
N GLN A 269 22.20 -0.83 -11.73
CA GLN A 269 21.69 0.49 -11.33
C GLN A 269 20.57 0.99 -12.27
N ARG A 270 20.67 0.69 -13.57
CA ARG A 270 19.64 1.03 -14.55
C ARG A 270 18.36 0.25 -14.33
N GLU A 271 18.44 -1.06 -14.09
CA GLU A 271 17.27 -1.85 -13.72
C GLU A 271 16.59 -1.33 -12.44
N GLU A 272 17.36 -0.89 -11.45
CA GLU A 272 16.82 -0.34 -10.21
C GLU A 272 16.14 1.03 -10.43
N ALA A 273 16.71 1.89 -11.27
CA ALA A 273 16.07 3.13 -11.71
C ALA A 273 14.76 2.88 -12.49
N ASP A 274 14.74 1.90 -13.40
CA ASP A 274 13.53 1.54 -14.17
C ASP A 274 12.44 0.95 -13.26
N LYS A 275 12.81 0.15 -12.23
CA LYS A 275 11.89 -0.33 -11.18
C LYS A 275 11.34 0.81 -10.32
N ALA A 276 12.18 1.79 -9.96
CA ALA A 276 11.77 2.98 -9.22
C ALA A 276 10.80 3.86 -10.03
N ASN A 277 11.07 4.09 -11.32
CA ASN A 277 10.17 4.80 -12.23
C ASN A 277 8.81 4.10 -12.37
N ALA A 278 8.80 2.77 -12.57
CA ALA A 278 7.57 1.99 -12.62
C ALA A 278 6.76 2.06 -11.31
N SER A 279 7.43 2.15 -10.15
CA SER A 279 6.78 2.37 -8.86
C SER A 279 6.18 3.77 -8.73
N ALA A 280 6.86 4.81 -9.24
CA ALA A 280 6.36 6.18 -9.26
C ALA A 280 5.12 6.34 -10.16
N ASP A 281 5.12 5.74 -11.35
CA ASP A 281 3.96 5.73 -12.25
C ASP A 281 2.77 4.95 -11.63
N ALA A 282 3.04 3.83 -10.94
CA ALA A 282 2.01 3.09 -10.22
C ALA A 282 1.39 3.92 -9.07
N MET A 283 2.20 4.64 -8.29
CA MET A 283 1.71 5.57 -7.27
C MET A 283 0.92 6.73 -7.86
N LYS A 284 1.35 7.28 -9.01
CA LYS A 284 0.63 8.35 -9.70
C LYS A 284 -0.75 7.87 -10.17
N LYS A 285 -0.82 6.69 -10.78
CA LYS A 285 -2.09 6.07 -11.20
C LYS A 285 -3.02 5.79 -10.01
N ALA A 286 -2.50 5.24 -8.91
CA ALA A 286 -3.28 4.99 -7.70
C ALA A 286 -3.82 6.29 -7.07
N LYS A 287 -3.05 7.40 -7.14
CA LYS A 287 -3.51 8.73 -6.72
C LYS A 287 -4.64 9.26 -7.61
N GLU A 288 -4.54 9.09 -8.93
CA GLU A 288 -5.58 9.50 -9.88
C GLU A 288 -6.87 8.68 -9.67
N GLU A 289 -6.76 7.37 -9.46
CA GLU A 289 -7.89 6.48 -9.13
C GLU A 289 -8.57 6.89 -7.80
N ALA A 290 -7.80 7.13 -6.73
CA ALA A 290 -8.34 7.62 -5.46
C ALA A 290 -8.98 9.02 -5.55
N GLN A 291 -8.55 9.87 -6.49
CA GLN A 291 -9.17 11.18 -6.74
C GLN A 291 -10.51 11.06 -7.47
N GLU A 292 -10.69 10.09 -8.38
CA GLU A 292 -11.99 9.81 -8.98
C GLU A 292 -12.96 9.12 -7.99
N GLU A 293 -12.48 8.20 -7.15
CA GLU A 293 -13.29 7.63 -6.06
C GLU A 293 -13.78 8.72 -5.09
N ALA A 294 -12.92 9.67 -4.72
CA ALA A 294 -13.30 10.81 -3.87
C ALA A 294 -14.35 11.74 -4.52
N LYS A 295 -14.27 11.97 -5.84
CA LYS A 295 -15.29 12.72 -6.59
C LYS A 295 -16.63 11.99 -6.60
N LEU A 296 -16.63 10.69 -6.90
CA LEU A 296 -17.84 9.86 -6.91
C LEU A 296 -18.47 9.77 -5.51
N MET A 297 -17.66 9.61 -4.46
CA MET A 297 -18.14 9.60 -3.08
C MET A 297 -18.78 10.94 -2.69
N LYS A 298 -18.24 12.07 -3.18
CA LYS A 298 -18.87 13.39 -3.00
C LYS A 298 -20.21 13.49 -3.73
N GLN A 299 -20.29 13.07 -5.00
CA GLN A 299 -21.56 13.07 -5.74
C GLN A 299 -22.64 12.24 -5.04
N ASN A 300 -22.29 11.04 -4.55
CA ASN A 300 -23.20 10.21 -3.76
C ASN A 300 -23.65 10.88 -2.45
N LEU A 301 -22.79 11.70 -1.82
CA LEU A 301 -23.13 12.47 -0.62
C LEU A 301 -24.09 13.61 -0.96
N ASP A 302 -23.81 14.36 -2.03
CA ASP A 302 -24.64 15.48 -2.49
C ASP A 302 -26.05 14.98 -2.93
N GLU A 303 -26.13 13.82 -3.61
CA GLU A 303 -27.41 13.14 -3.92
C GLU A 303 -28.15 12.66 -2.66
N ALA A 304 -27.44 12.08 -1.69
CA ALA A 304 -28.05 11.64 -0.43
C ALA A 304 -28.61 12.83 0.39
N ILE A 305 -27.93 13.98 0.38
CA ILE A 305 -28.41 15.22 1.00
C ILE A 305 -29.70 15.70 0.30
N ALA A 306 -29.73 15.76 -1.04
CA ALA A 306 -30.92 16.13 -1.79
C ALA A 306 -32.11 15.17 -1.54
N GLY A 307 -31.84 13.87 -1.39
CA GLY A 307 -32.84 12.88 -0.98
C GLY A 307 -33.42 13.13 0.42
N VAL A 308 -32.57 13.48 1.40
CA VAL A 308 -33.01 13.83 2.77
C VAL A 308 -33.82 15.12 2.78
N GLU A 309 -33.47 16.11 1.96
CA GLU A 309 -34.27 17.33 1.80
C GLU A 309 -35.65 17.03 1.19
N ALA A 310 -35.72 16.18 0.15
CA ALA A 310 -36.99 15.75 -0.43
C ALA A 310 -37.89 15.00 0.59
N TYR A 311 -37.33 14.09 1.39
CA TYR A 311 -38.06 13.40 2.46
C TYR A 311 -38.58 14.35 3.55
N LYS A 312 -37.82 15.39 3.89
CA LYS A 312 -38.26 16.43 4.84
C LYS A 312 -39.44 17.23 4.27
N ASP A 313 -39.37 17.56 2.99
CA ASP A 313 -40.43 18.24 2.24
C ASP A 313 -41.72 17.41 2.16
N GLU A 314 -41.60 16.08 2.00
CA GLU A 314 -42.73 15.14 2.10
C GLU A 314 -43.28 15.00 3.52
N LEU A 315 -42.41 14.98 4.55
CA LEU A 315 -42.82 14.94 5.94
C LEU A 315 -43.63 16.18 6.33
N ASP A 316 -43.25 17.38 5.86
CA ASP A 316 -44.02 18.60 6.12
C ASP A 316 -45.33 18.67 5.32
N LYS A 317 -45.39 18.07 4.12
CA LYS A 317 -46.65 17.83 3.39
C LYS A 317 -47.56 16.85 4.17
N ALA A 318 -47.01 15.77 4.72
CA ALA A 318 -47.76 14.83 5.56
C ALA A 318 -48.26 15.47 6.87
N ASN A 319 -47.43 16.29 7.53
CA ASN A 319 -47.79 17.03 8.74
C ASN A 319 -48.93 18.04 8.48
N THR A 320 -48.88 18.77 7.36
CA THR A 320 -49.94 19.74 7.00
C THR A 320 -51.25 19.07 6.58
N LEU A 321 -51.19 17.90 5.92
CA LEU A 321 -52.36 17.05 5.68
C LEU A 321 -52.95 16.51 6.99
N ALA A 322 -52.13 15.96 7.89
CA ALA A 322 -52.57 15.46 9.20
C ALA A 322 -53.22 16.58 10.06
N ALA A 323 -52.65 17.79 10.04
CA ALA A 323 -53.23 18.96 10.68
C ALA A 323 -54.56 19.42 10.06
N THR A 324 -54.82 19.07 8.80
CA THR A 324 -56.08 19.36 8.09
C THR A 324 -57.14 18.30 8.42
N ILE A 325 -56.80 17.02 8.30
CA ILE A 325 -57.65 15.89 8.70
C ILE A 325 -58.12 16.03 10.16
N LYS A 326 -57.23 16.50 11.05
CA LYS A 326 -57.59 16.78 12.45
C LYS A 326 -58.67 17.86 12.61
N LYS A 327 -58.61 18.94 11.81
CA LYS A 327 -59.65 19.98 11.81
C LYS A 327 -60.99 19.45 11.29
N GLU A 328 -60.96 18.59 10.27
CA GLU A 328 -62.15 17.96 9.70
C GLU A 328 -62.81 17.01 10.70
N LEU A 329 -62.03 16.18 11.39
CA LEU A 329 -62.49 15.34 12.50
C LEU A 329 -63.08 16.17 13.65
N ASP A 330 -62.47 17.30 14.01
CA ASP A 330 -63.02 18.23 15.00
C ASP A 330 -64.36 18.84 14.55
N THR A 331 -64.54 19.15 13.26
CA THR A 331 -65.84 19.62 12.73
C THR A 331 -66.89 18.51 12.72
N LEU A 332 -66.57 17.31 12.23
CA LEU A 332 -67.46 16.15 12.25
C LEU A 332 -67.86 15.76 13.69
N GLY A 333 -66.96 15.91 14.66
CA GLY A 333 -67.26 15.73 16.08
C GLY A 333 -68.30 16.73 16.62
N ARG A 334 -68.26 17.99 16.16
CA ARG A 334 -69.27 19.01 16.50
C ARG A 334 -70.61 18.73 15.82
N GLU A 335 -70.60 18.33 14.55
CA GLU A 335 -71.82 17.99 13.80
C GLU A 335 -72.50 16.74 14.36
N LYS A 336 -71.75 15.67 14.64
CA LYS A 336 -72.24 14.48 15.36
C LYS A 336 -72.85 14.84 16.72
N SER A 337 -72.27 15.82 17.41
CA SER A 337 -72.79 16.34 18.68
C SER A 337 -74.07 17.18 18.51
N LYS A 338 -74.21 17.92 17.41
CA LYS A 338 -75.43 18.65 17.02
C LYS A 338 -76.55 17.67 16.67
N ALA A 339 -76.29 16.73 15.75
CA ALA A 339 -77.23 15.69 15.35
C ALA A 339 -77.71 14.85 16.56
N LYS A 340 -76.83 14.52 17.52
CA LYS A 340 -77.24 13.82 18.75
C LYS A 340 -78.22 14.63 19.60
N ARG A 341 -78.09 15.97 19.68
CA ARG A 341 -79.06 16.84 20.38
C ARG A 341 -80.39 16.93 19.63
N GLU A 342 -80.34 16.98 18.30
CA GLU A 342 -81.53 17.00 17.43
C GLU A 342 -82.32 15.69 17.55
N VAL A 343 -81.65 14.54 17.48
CA VAL A 343 -82.24 13.21 17.73
C VAL A 343 -82.83 13.11 19.14
N GLN A 344 -82.14 13.62 20.17
CA GLN A 344 -82.70 13.65 21.53
C GLN A 344 -83.96 14.53 21.62
N THR A 345 -83.99 15.65 20.89
CA THR A 345 -85.15 16.56 20.85
C THR A 345 -86.34 15.89 20.16
N VAL A 346 -86.11 15.20 19.03
CA VAL A 346 -87.13 14.38 18.35
C VAL A 346 -87.61 13.25 19.25
N GLN A 347 -86.73 12.55 19.96
CA GLN A 347 -87.13 11.50 20.91
C GLN A 347 -88.04 12.04 22.02
N ASN A 348 -87.71 13.20 22.58
CA ASN A 348 -88.51 13.87 23.61
C ASN A 348 -89.89 14.29 23.06
N LEU A 349 -89.95 14.82 21.84
CA LEU A 349 -91.20 15.17 21.15
C LEU A 349 -92.07 13.93 20.89
N CYS A 350 -91.48 12.83 20.41
CA CYS A 350 -92.20 11.57 20.21
C CYS A 350 -92.78 11.01 21.54
N GLN A 351 -92.06 11.15 22.66
CA GLN A 351 -92.57 10.78 23.98
C GLN A 351 -93.74 11.68 24.41
N ALA A 352 -93.66 13.00 24.17
CA ALA A 352 -94.76 13.93 24.46
C ALA A 352 -96.01 13.61 23.64
N VAL A 353 -95.87 13.44 22.32
CA VAL A 353 -96.98 13.06 21.42
C VAL A 353 -97.58 11.71 21.81
N HIS A 354 -96.77 10.73 22.23
CA HIS A 354 -97.28 9.46 22.73
C HIS A 354 -98.07 9.61 24.04
N GLN A 355 -97.61 10.45 24.98
CA GLN A 355 -98.35 10.75 26.21
C GLN A 355 -99.67 11.47 25.93
N ASP A 356 -99.71 12.42 24.98
CA ASP A 356 -100.93 13.12 24.60
C ASP A 356 -101.91 12.21 23.85
N LEU A 357 -101.42 11.32 22.98
CA LEU A 357 -102.24 10.26 22.38
C LEU A 357 -102.83 9.33 23.45
N LEU A 358 -102.08 8.97 24.50
CA LEU A 358 -102.61 8.19 25.62
C LEU A 358 -103.64 8.96 26.47
N LYS A 359 -103.48 10.27 26.67
CA LYS A 359 -104.51 11.13 27.30
C LYS A 359 -105.78 11.16 26.45
N GLU A 360 -105.66 11.30 25.14
CA GLU A 360 -106.81 11.36 24.24
C GLU A 360 -107.50 10.01 24.08
N GLN A 361 -106.76 8.90 24.06
CA GLN A 361 -107.36 7.56 24.16
C GLN A 361 -108.12 7.36 25.48
N ARG A 362 -107.67 7.95 26.60
CA ARG A 362 -108.41 7.92 27.87
C ARG A 362 -109.70 8.75 27.78
N ARG A 363 -109.63 10.01 27.32
CA ARG A 363 -110.81 10.86 27.06
C ARG A 363 -111.83 10.16 26.16
N SER A 364 -111.36 9.56 25.06
CA SER A 364 -112.17 8.77 24.12
C SER A 364 -112.82 7.53 24.76
N ARG A 365 -112.22 6.92 25.79
CA ARG A 365 -112.88 5.86 26.58
C ARG A 365 -113.94 6.45 27.50
N THR A 366 -113.61 7.50 28.26
CA THR A 366 -114.56 8.20 29.15
C THR A 366 -115.81 8.65 28.38
N LEU A 367 -115.65 9.34 27.25
CA LEU A 367 -116.76 9.77 26.40
C LEU A 367 -117.58 8.60 25.84
N ARG A 368 -116.97 7.45 25.55
CA ARG A 368 -117.69 6.23 25.13
C ARG A 368 -118.42 5.54 26.29
N GLU A 369 -117.94 5.68 27.52
CA GLU A 369 -118.58 5.18 28.74
C GLU A 369 -119.72 6.10 29.19
N GLU A 370 -119.56 7.41 29.06
CA GLU A 370 -120.61 8.43 29.24
C GLU A 370 -121.70 8.28 28.18
N LEU A 371 -121.36 8.09 26.90
CA LEU A 371 -122.34 7.80 25.85
C LEU A 371 -123.09 6.48 26.09
N ARG A 372 -122.43 5.47 26.71
CA ARG A 372 -123.11 4.23 27.15
C ARG A 372 -124.02 4.48 28.35
N ARG A 373 -123.63 5.30 29.33
CA ARG A 373 -124.50 5.73 30.43
C ARG A 373 -125.71 6.49 29.92
N ALA A 374 -125.54 7.52 29.09
CA ALA A 374 -126.64 8.32 28.53
C ALA A 374 -127.65 7.49 27.72
N LYS A 375 -127.19 6.39 27.07
CA LYS A 375 -128.06 5.39 26.45
C LYS A 375 -128.75 4.48 27.48
N ALA A 376 -128.03 3.95 28.46
CA ALA A 376 -128.57 3.06 29.49
C ALA A 376 -129.54 3.74 30.47
N GLU A 377 -129.31 5.02 30.78
CA GLU A 377 -130.15 5.88 31.62
C GLU A 377 -131.38 6.41 30.87
N GLY A 378 -131.55 6.05 29.59
CA GLY A 378 -132.71 6.41 28.77
C GLY A 378 -132.84 7.92 28.55
N VAL A 379 -131.75 8.69 28.59
CA VAL A 379 -131.77 10.14 28.33
C VAL A 379 -132.03 10.40 26.85
N LEU A 380 -131.40 9.62 25.96
CA LEU A 380 -131.70 9.65 24.53
C LEU A 380 -133.14 9.19 24.24
N ASN A 381 -133.62 8.11 24.85
CA ASN A 381 -135.01 7.67 24.69
C ASN A 381 -136.00 8.75 25.15
N ARG A 382 -135.77 9.43 26.30
CA ARG A 382 -136.64 10.53 26.76
C ARG A 382 -136.67 11.77 25.86
N VAL A 383 -135.77 11.89 24.89
CA VAL A 383 -135.82 12.91 23.83
C VAL A 383 -136.49 12.33 22.56
N VAL A 384 -136.14 11.10 22.17
CA VAL A 384 -136.67 10.43 20.97
C VAL A 384 -138.14 10.02 21.10
N ASP A 385 -138.57 9.55 22.28
CA ASP A 385 -139.96 9.19 22.61
C ASP A 385 -140.91 10.41 22.67
N LYS A 386 -140.41 11.62 22.37
CA LYS A 386 -141.20 12.84 22.14
C LYS A 386 -141.22 13.33 20.68
N GLN A 387 -140.48 12.69 19.77
CA GLN A 387 -140.42 13.07 18.35
C GLN A 387 -140.39 11.88 17.36
N VAL A 388 -140.89 10.70 17.75
CA VAL A 388 -141.09 9.57 16.82
C VAL A 388 -142.54 9.08 16.82
N CYS A 389 -143.38 9.78 16.07
CA CYS A 389 -144.72 9.31 15.65
C CYS A 389 -145.01 9.56 14.15
N SER A 390 -143.97 9.71 13.32
CA SER A 390 -144.01 9.59 11.86
C SER A 390 -142.57 9.46 11.33
N GLY A 391 -142.39 8.83 10.16
CA GLY A 391 -141.04 8.55 9.62
C GLY A 391 -140.96 7.25 8.81
N GLY A 392 -141.96 6.99 7.96
CA GLY A 392 -142.00 5.79 7.12
C GLY A 392 -141.00 5.83 5.96
N SER A 393 -140.53 4.65 5.56
CA SER A 393 -139.73 4.41 4.36
C SER A 393 -140.30 5.08 3.12
N LEU A 394 -139.58 6.03 2.52
CA LEU A 394 -139.83 6.51 1.16
C LEU A 394 -138.94 5.72 0.19
N GLN A 395 -139.56 4.77 -0.53
CA GLN A 395 -139.08 4.37 -1.84
C GLN A 395 -139.61 5.36 -2.88
N ASN A 396 -138.91 5.51 -4.01
CA ASN A 396 -139.35 6.39 -5.08
C ASN A 396 -140.56 5.79 -5.82
N ASP A 397 -141.59 6.59 -6.05
CA ASP A 397 -142.58 6.39 -7.12
C ASP A 397 -142.97 7.75 -7.70
N GLU A 398 -143.20 7.81 -9.01
CA GLU A 398 -143.45 9.04 -9.76
C GLU A 398 -144.95 9.38 -9.79
N VAL A 399 -145.36 10.52 -9.23
CA VAL A 399 -146.77 10.96 -9.26
C VAL A 399 -146.99 12.05 -10.31
N SER A 400 -147.78 11.68 -11.31
CA SER A 400 -148.24 12.50 -12.44
C SER A 400 -148.82 13.86 -12.03
N HIS A 401 -148.59 14.90 -12.84
CA HIS A 401 -149.48 16.06 -12.86
C HIS A 401 -150.87 15.63 -13.37
N ASN A 402 -151.95 15.87 -12.60
CA ASN A 402 -153.30 16.10 -13.15
C ASN A 402 -154.34 16.62 -12.11
N ASP A 403 -154.12 16.42 -10.81
CA ASP A 403 -155.17 16.57 -9.78
C ASP A 403 -155.73 17.99 -9.57
N LYS A 404 -155.17 19.02 -10.21
CA LYS A 404 -155.74 20.39 -10.16
C LYS A 404 -157.13 20.50 -10.80
N SER A 405 -157.47 19.64 -11.77
CA SER A 405 -158.79 19.66 -12.41
C SER A 405 -159.93 19.23 -11.48
N ASP A 406 -159.62 18.42 -10.46
CA ASP A 406 -160.62 17.74 -9.62
C ASP A 406 -161.04 18.55 -8.39
N ALA A 407 -160.26 19.58 -8.04
CA ALA A 407 -160.59 20.56 -7.00
C ALA A 407 -161.57 21.62 -7.53
N ASP A 408 -161.21 22.28 -8.66
CA ASP A 408 -162.03 23.32 -9.30
C ASP A 408 -163.43 22.79 -9.67
N ALA A 409 -163.52 21.52 -10.12
CA ALA A 409 -164.78 20.86 -10.42
C ALA A 409 -165.70 20.67 -9.20
N ARG A 410 -165.15 20.54 -7.99
CA ARG A 410 -165.92 20.40 -6.74
C ARG A 410 -166.38 21.76 -6.22
N ALA A 411 -165.54 22.78 -6.28
CA ALA A 411 -165.92 24.16 -5.94
C ALA A 411 -167.13 24.63 -6.79
N LEU A 412 -167.06 24.43 -8.12
CA LEU A 412 -168.16 24.72 -9.05
C LEU A 412 -169.43 23.87 -8.84
N HIS A 413 -169.33 22.74 -8.14
CA HIS A 413 -170.50 21.94 -7.77
C HIS A 413 -171.22 22.53 -6.56
N PHE A 414 -170.48 22.87 -5.49
CA PHE A 414 -171.05 23.49 -4.29
C PHE A 414 -171.64 24.88 -4.59
N GLU A 415 -170.96 25.72 -5.38
CA GLU A 415 -171.48 27.04 -5.74
C GLU A 415 -172.82 26.94 -6.50
N ARG A 416 -172.95 25.96 -7.41
CA ARG A 416 -174.22 25.69 -8.10
C ARG A 416 -175.31 25.19 -7.16
N GLN A 417 -174.98 24.34 -6.19
CA GLN A 417 -175.97 23.88 -5.19
C GLN A 417 -176.46 25.04 -4.31
N ALA A 418 -175.57 25.93 -3.87
CA ALA A 418 -175.94 27.13 -3.12
C ALA A 418 -176.86 28.06 -3.94
N GLN A 419 -176.50 28.35 -5.19
CA GLN A 419 -177.33 29.14 -6.11
C GLN A 419 -178.71 28.49 -6.36
N GLN A 420 -178.76 27.15 -6.46
CA GLN A 420 -180.01 26.40 -6.66
C GLN A 420 -180.89 26.37 -5.40
N ALA A 421 -180.31 26.29 -4.20
CA ALA A 421 -181.02 26.40 -2.93
C ALA A 421 -181.61 27.82 -2.74
N GLN A 422 -180.83 28.85 -3.05
CA GLN A 422 -181.27 30.25 -2.98
C GLN A 422 -182.47 30.52 -3.90
N ALA A 423 -182.45 30.00 -5.14
CA ALA A 423 -183.58 30.11 -6.07
C ALA A 423 -184.87 29.46 -5.54
N LEU A 424 -184.76 28.27 -4.92
CA LEU A 424 -185.91 27.58 -4.30
C LEU A 424 -186.46 28.33 -3.07
N LEU A 425 -185.59 28.99 -2.30
CA LEU A 425 -186.00 29.87 -1.20
C LEU A 425 -186.79 31.07 -1.72
N ASP A 426 -186.33 31.74 -2.78
CA ASP A 426 -187.01 32.92 -3.32
C ASP A 426 -188.34 32.58 -4.03
N ASP A 427 -188.44 31.46 -4.75
CA ASP A 427 -189.73 30.94 -5.28
C ASP A 427 -190.73 30.58 -4.16
N SER A 428 -190.24 29.98 -3.07
CA SER A 428 -191.04 29.70 -1.87
C SER A 428 -191.53 31.00 -1.23
N ARG A 429 -190.66 32.01 -1.12
CA ARG A 429 -190.96 33.35 -0.58
C ARG A 429 -192.00 34.08 -1.43
N ALA A 430 -191.90 33.98 -2.75
CA ALA A 430 -192.86 34.54 -3.70
C ALA A 430 -194.24 33.86 -3.59
N SER A 431 -194.27 32.53 -3.53
CA SER A 431 -195.50 31.73 -3.34
C SER A 431 -196.21 32.07 -2.02
N LEU A 432 -195.44 32.22 -0.94
CA LEU A 432 -195.94 32.59 0.38
C LEU A 432 -196.45 34.06 0.40
N GLN A 433 -195.86 34.97 -0.40
CA GLN A 433 -196.44 36.29 -0.64
C GLN A 433 -197.74 36.25 -1.45
N GLN A 434 -197.84 35.41 -2.50
CA GLN A 434 -199.09 35.25 -3.26
C GLN A 434 -200.23 34.72 -2.37
N MET A 435 -199.98 33.71 -1.54
CA MET A 435 -200.99 33.20 -0.60
C MET A 435 -201.39 34.25 0.45
N LYS A 436 -200.44 35.03 0.99
CA LYS A 436 -200.74 36.17 1.87
C LYS A 436 -201.53 37.28 1.16
N ALA A 437 -201.35 37.48 -0.15
CA ALA A 437 -202.15 38.40 -0.96
C ALA A 437 -203.57 37.85 -1.22
N HIS A 438 -203.71 36.56 -1.52
CA HIS A 438 -205.01 35.90 -1.69
C HIS A 438 -205.85 35.90 -0.42
N LEU A 439 -205.25 35.65 0.76
CA LEU A 439 -205.92 35.81 2.05
C LEU A 439 -206.41 37.24 2.26
N ARG A 440 -205.57 38.25 1.98
CA ARG A 440 -205.96 39.68 2.09
C ARG A 440 -207.03 40.13 1.07
N ALA A 441 -207.22 39.38 -0.02
CA ALA A 441 -208.32 39.58 -0.95
C ALA A 441 -209.61 38.94 -0.42
N LEU A 442 -209.53 37.72 0.10
CA LEU A 442 -210.65 37.01 0.75
C LEU A 442 -211.13 37.74 2.03
N GLU A 443 -210.23 38.34 2.80
CA GLU A 443 -210.54 39.20 3.96
C GLU A 443 -211.06 40.60 3.55
N LYS A 444 -211.23 40.88 2.25
CA LYS A 444 -211.77 42.15 1.71
C LYS A 444 -213.03 42.03 0.84
N GLU A 445 -213.31 40.87 0.24
CA GLU A 445 -214.63 40.61 -0.32
C GLU A 445 -215.59 40.17 0.81
N ASP A 446 -216.68 40.91 1.02
CA ASP A 446 -217.67 40.60 2.07
C ASP A 446 -218.61 39.44 1.70
N LYS A 447 -218.03 38.27 1.42
CA LYS A 447 -218.69 36.97 1.23
C LYS A 447 -218.62 36.14 2.52
N SER A 448 -218.75 36.83 3.66
CA SER A 448 -218.58 36.36 5.04
C SER A 448 -219.64 35.34 5.53
N LYS A 449 -220.28 34.58 4.62
CA LYS A 449 -221.45 33.71 4.92
C LYS A 449 -221.45 32.31 4.28
N GLU A 450 -220.51 31.97 3.40
CA GLU A 450 -220.47 30.63 2.75
C GLU A 450 -219.10 29.92 2.82
N LEU A 451 -218.11 30.48 3.52
CA LEU A 451 -216.85 29.78 3.85
C LEU A 451 -216.84 29.36 5.32
N THR A 452 -216.63 28.06 5.57
CA THR A 452 -216.57 27.49 6.91
C THR A 452 -215.24 27.81 7.61
N PRO A 453 -215.22 27.95 8.96
CA PRO A 453 -214.03 28.37 9.70
C PRO A 453 -212.84 27.40 9.57
N GLU A 454 -213.09 26.11 9.32
CA GLU A 454 -212.05 25.09 9.10
C GLU A 454 -211.15 25.40 7.90
N ALA A 455 -211.71 25.98 6.83
CA ALA A 455 -210.93 26.35 5.65
C ALA A 455 -209.96 27.51 5.95
N THR A 456 -210.29 28.40 6.89
CA THR A 456 -209.44 29.55 7.24
C THR A 456 -208.37 29.21 8.27
N THR A 457 -208.57 28.18 9.10
CA THR A 457 -207.51 27.65 9.98
C THR A 457 -206.47 26.88 9.19
N LEU A 458 -206.88 26.01 8.26
CA LEU A 458 -205.97 25.14 7.49
C LEU A 458 -204.94 25.95 6.68
N VAL A 459 -205.38 27.01 5.98
CA VAL A 459 -204.46 27.90 5.23
C VAL A 459 -203.54 28.72 6.16
N ARG A 460 -203.95 29.01 7.40
CA ARG A 460 -203.08 29.68 8.39
C ARG A 460 -202.03 28.72 8.96
N GLU A 461 -202.39 27.47 9.21
CA GLU A 461 -201.46 26.41 9.63
C GLU A 461 -200.44 26.09 8.53
N GLU A 462 -200.87 26.00 7.28
CA GLU A 462 -199.97 25.77 6.14
C GLU A 462 -199.01 26.95 5.90
N ILE A 463 -199.48 28.19 6.07
CA ILE A 463 -198.61 29.39 6.06
C ILE A 463 -197.63 29.43 7.24
N ALA A 464 -198.02 28.91 8.42
CA ALA A 464 -197.12 28.80 9.57
C ALA A 464 -196.07 27.69 9.37
N ALA A 465 -196.46 26.54 8.79
CA ALA A 465 -195.55 25.45 8.45
C ALA A 465 -194.53 25.87 7.37
N MET A 466 -194.96 26.53 6.30
CA MET A 466 -194.05 27.13 5.31
C MET A 466 -193.17 28.22 5.92
N GLY A 467 -193.70 29.00 6.87
CA GLY A 467 -192.92 30.00 7.61
C GLY A 467 -191.79 29.37 8.43
N SER A 468 -192.08 28.29 9.15
CA SER A 468 -191.10 27.54 9.95
C SER A 468 -190.04 26.90 9.04
N ARG A 469 -190.47 26.24 7.96
CA ARG A 469 -189.58 25.60 7.00
C ARG A 469 -188.65 26.58 6.26
N ALA A 470 -189.08 27.83 6.07
CA ALA A 470 -188.24 28.89 5.53
C ALA A 470 -187.19 29.41 6.53
N VAL A 471 -187.44 29.28 7.84
CA VAL A 471 -186.43 29.55 8.88
C VAL A 471 -185.46 28.37 8.99
N GLU A 472 -185.94 27.13 9.03
CA GLU A 472 -185.10 25.92 9.02
C GLU A 472 -184.11 25.91 7.83
N LEU A 473 -184.57 26.28 6.63
CA LEU A 473 -183.72 26.41 5.45
C LEU A 473 -182.74 27.60 5.53
N GLN A 474 -183.06 28.66 6.27
CA GLN A 474 -182.14 29.79 6.47
C GLN A 474 -181.08 29.44 7.52
N GLU A 475 -181.45 28.80 8.64
CA GLU A 475 -180.51 28.30 9.65
C GLU A 475 -179.53 27.27 9.03
N HIS A 476 -180.01 26.35 8.20
CA HIS A 476 -179.15 25.41 7.47
C HIS A 476 -178.22 26.11 6.46
N LEU A 477 -178.68 27.17 5.78
CA LEU A 477 -177.83 27.96 4.87
C LEU A 477 -176.75 28.74 5.63
N GLU A 478 -177.09 29.29 6.80
CA GLU A 478 -176.14 29.98 7.68
C GLU A 478 -175.11 28.99 8.30
N GLU A 479 -175.52 27.75 8.62
CA GLU A 479 -174.62 26.68 9.06
C GLU A 479 -173.68 26.20 7.93
N GLU A 480 -174.18 26.01 6.71
CA GLU A 480 -173.35 25.66 5.54
C GLU A 480 -172.40 26.80 5.14
N MET A 481 -172.81 28.07 5.30
CA MET A 481 -171.90 29.21 5.13
C MET A 481 -170.80 29.24 6.19
N ALA A 482 -171.12 29.00 7.46
CA ALA A 482 -170.12 28.92 8.53
C ALA A 482 -169.17 27.71 8.34
N SER A 483 -169.68 26.60 7.82
CA SER A 483 -168.90 25.43 7.39
C SER A 483 -167.94 25.80 6.25
N LEU A 484 -168.42 26.52 5.24
CA LEU A 484 -167.61 26.98 4.11
C LEU A 484 -166.51 27.96 4.55
N ASP A 485 -166.81 28.93 5.41
CA ASP A 485 -165.82 29.86 5.97
C ASP A 485 -164.75 29.12 6.78
N ALA A 486 -165.12 28.08 7.55
CA ALA A 486 -164.17 27.23 8.26
C ALA A 486 -163.29 26.38 7.31
N VAL A 487 -163.86 25.88 6.21
CA VAL A 487 -163.11 25.17 5.15
C VAL A 487 -162.15 26.12 4.43
N MET A 488 -162.56 27.36 4.16
CA MET A 488 -161.71 28.39 3.55
C MET A 488 -160.55 28.77 4.48
N ALA A 489 -160.81 28.98 5.77
CA ALA A 489 -159.76 29.26 6.75
C ALA A 489 -158.76 28.09 6.89
N ALA A 490 -159.23 26.84 6.90
CA ALA A 490 -158.38 25.67 6.87
C ALA A 490 -157.60 25.51 5.56
N HIS A 491 -158.15 26.00 4.43
CA HIS A 491 -157.43 26.02 3.15
C HIS A 491 -156.31 27.07 3.15
N GLU A 492 -156.53 28.25 3.73
CA GLU A 492 -155.51 29.28 3.94
C GLU A 492 -154.35 28.75 4.80
N GLU A 493 -154.64 28.08 5.92
CA GLU A 493 -153.62 27.45 6.78
C GLU A 493 -152.83 26.36 6.02
N VAL A 494 -153.51 25.53 5.21
CA VAL A 494 -152.84 24.54 4.35
C VAL A 494 -151.96 25.20 3.29
N LEU A 495 -152.35 26.35 2.74
CA LEU A 495 -151.53 27.11 1.78
C LEU A 495 -150.29 27.72 2.46
N GLU A 496 -150.40 28.30 3.65
CA GLU A 496 -149.23 28.78 4.42
C GLU A 496 -148.25 27.63 4.73
N VAL A 497 -148.76 26.45 5.11
CA VAL A 497 -147.95 25.24 5.34
C VAL A 497 -147.29 24.76 4.04
N VAL A 498 -148.00 24.79 2.91
CA VAL A 498 -147.43 24.42 1.60
C VAL A 498 -146.32 25.38 1.17
N ASP A 499 -146.51 26.69 1.31
CA ASP A 499 -145.48 27.68 0.97
C ASP A 499 -144.26 27.59 1.90
N SER A 500 -144.47 27.33 3.20
CA SER A 500 -143.41 27.02 4.15
C SER A 500 -142.60 25.78 3.73
N LEU A 501 -143.27 24.69 3.36
CA LEU A 501 -142.62 23.47 2.87
C LEU A 501 -141.94 23.65 1.50
N VAL A 502 -142.49 24.50 0.62
CA VAL A 502 -141.84 24.86 -0.65
C VAL A 502 -140.57 25.68 -0.41
N SER A 503 -140.61 26.60 0.57
CA SER A 503 -139.45 27.38 1.01
C SER A 503 -138.36 26.47 1.61
N GLU A 504 -138.69 25.61 2.58
CA GLU A 504 -137.76 24.65 3.19
C GLU A 504 -137.17 23.71 2.14
N ARG A 505 -137.98 23.20 1.20
CA ARG A 505 -137.50 22.38 0.08
C ARG A 505 -136.55 23.16 -0.84
N SER A 506 -136.72 24.48 -0.97
CA SER A 506 -135.78 25.33 -1.72
C SER A 506 -134.45 25.51 -1.00
N GLU A 507 -134.46 25.73 0.32
CA GLU A 507 -133.26 25.77 1.15
C GLU A 507 -132.52 24.43 1.14
N LEU A 508 -133.23 23.31 1.30
CA LEU A 508 -132.64 21.97 1.27
C LEU A 508 -132.00 21.66 -0.08
N ARG A 509 -132.58 22.14 -1.20
CA ARG A 509 -131.95 22.05 -2.53
C ARG A 509 -130.71 22.93 -2.65
N ALA A 510 -130.71 24.14 -2.08
CA ALA A 510 -129.52 25.00 -2.07
C ALA A 510 -128.38 24.39 -1.23
N ARG A 511 -128.69 23.85 -0.04
CA ARG A 511 -127.74 23.15 0.83
C ARG A 511 -127.21 21.86 0.18
N LEU A 512 -128.06 21.12 -0.54
CA LEU A 512 -127.64 19.95 -1.32
C LEU A 512 -126.67 20.35 -2.43
N GLY A 513 -127.00 21.35 -3.25
CA GLY A 513 -126.12 21.83 -4.32
C GLY A 513 -124.78 22.39 -3.80
N GLN A 514 -124.77 23.03 -2.63
CA GLN A 514 -123.54 23.40 -1.94
C GLN A 514 -122.73 22.15 -1.54
N SER A 515 -123.36 21.15 -0.91
CA SER A 515 -122.68 19.91 -0.51
C SER A 515 -122.15 19.11 -1.71
N GLU A 516 -122.86 19.09 -2.84
CA GLU A 516 -122.40 18.49 -4.09
C GLU A 516 -121.18 19.23 -4.66
N ALA A 517 -121.14 20.57 -4.57
CA ALA A 517 -119.97 21.36 -4.96
C ALA A 517 -118.77 21.12 -4.04
N GLU A 518 -118.98 21.05 -2.71
CA GLU A 518 -117.95 20.71 -1.71
C GLU A 518 -117.39 19.30 -1.95
N ILE A 519 -118.26 18.31 -2.22
CA ILE A 519 -117.86 16.95 -2.62
C ILE A 519 -117.07 16.97 -3.94
N GLY A 520 -117.45 17.82 -4.89
CA GLY A 520 -116.71 18.05 -6.13
C GLY A 520 -115.29 18.58 -5.88
N GLN A 521 -115.15 19.59 -5.02
CA GLN A 521 -113.86 20.14 -4.62
C GLN A 521 -113.01 19.07 -3.92
N ILE A 522 -113.54 18.38 -2.91
CA ILE A 522 -112.83 17.32 -2.16
C ILE A 522 -112.34 16.20 -3.10
N ARG A 523 -113.13 15.81 -4.11
CA ARG A 523 -112.69 14.84 -5.13
C ARG A 523 -111.51 15.35 -5.96
N SER A 524 -111.52 16.63 -6.34
CA SER A 524 -110.42 17.24 -7.09
C SER A 524 -109.14 17.36 -6.25
N GLU A 525 -109.25 17.71 -4.97
CA GLU A 525 -108.14 17.76 -4.02
C GLU A 525 -107.56 16.36 -3.76
N LEU A 526 -108.41 15.35 -3.59
CA LEU A 526 -108.00 13.94 -3.47
C LEU A 526 -107.29 13.43 -4.72
N GLN A 527 -107.76 13.80 -5.92
CA GLN A 527 -107.12 13.45 -7.18
C GLN A 527 -105.73 14.12 -7.30
N ASN A 528 -105.62 15.40 -6.96
CA ASN A 528 -104.35 16.13 -6.94
C ASN A 528 -103.36 15.55 -5.91
N ALA A 529 -103.83 15.21 -4.71
CA ALA A 529 -103.04 14.55 -3.68
C ALA A 529 -102.56 13.15 -4.12
N THR A 530 -103.40 12.39 -4.84
CA THR A 530 -103.04 11.08 -5.40
C THR A 530 -101.95 11.21 -6.47
N ALA A 531 -102.07 12.18 -7.37
CA ALA A 531 -101.04 12.46 -8.38
C ALA A 531 -99.72 12.94 -7.76
N ALA A 532 -99.78 13.75 -6.69
CA ALA A 532 -98.61 14.16 -5.93
C ALA A 532 -97.93 12.98 -5.21
N ALA A 533 -98.71 12.05 -4.64
CA ALA A 533 -98.19 10.83 -4.01
C ALA A 533 -97.50 9.91 -5.03
N GLN A 534 -98.12 9.68 -6.20
CA GLN A 534 -97.52 8.90 -7.29
C GLN A 534 -96.21 9.53 -7.80
N LYS A 535 -96.15 10.87 -7.90
CA LYS A 535 -94.91 11.57 -8.25
C LYS A 535 -93.83 11.40 -7.18
N ALA A 536 -94.19 11.47 -5.89
CA ALA A 536 -93.27 11.25 -4.79
C ALA A 536 -92.74 9.80 -4.74
N GLU A 537 -93.60 8.82 -5.02
CA GLU A 537 -93.23 7.40 -5.15
C GLU A 537 -92.23 7.19 -6.30
N ALA A 538 -92.46 7.78 -7.48
CA ALA A 538 -91.53 7.74 -8.59
C ALA A 538 -90.15 8.33 -8.23
N THR A 539 -90.10 9.50 -7.58
CA THR A 539 -88.82 10.09 -7.12
C THR A 539 -88.15 9.25 -6.03
N ASN A 540 -88.90 8.56 -5.18
CA ASN A 540 -88.33 7.67 -4.18
C ASN A 540 -87.70 6.41 -4.82
N LEU A 541 -88.29 5.89 -5.90
CA LEU A 541 -87.70 4.77 -6.66
C LEU A 541 -86.39 5.20 -7.36
N GLU A 542 -86.33 6.41 -7.91
CA GLU A 542 -85.12 7.00 -8.50
C GLU A 542 -84.02 7.24 -7.44
N LEU A 543 -84.39 7.72 -6.25
CA LEU A 543 -83.47 7.85 -5.10
C LEU A 543 -82.98 6.49 -4.60
N VAL A 544 -83.81 5.44 -4.58
CA VAL A 544 -83.39 4.08 -4.21
C VAL A 544 -82.45 3.47 -5.26
N ALA A 545 -82.68 3.72 -6.56
CA ALA A 545 -81.78 3.28 -7.62
C ALA A 545 -80.40 3.96 -7.50
N THR A 546 -80.36 5.29 -7.43
CA THR A 546 -79.11 6.06 -7.30
C THR A 546 -78.36 5.76 -6.00
N LEU A 547 -79.06 5.51 -4.89
CA LEU A 547 -78.44 5.01 -3.65
C LEU A 547 -77.79 3.63 -3.86
N LYS A 548 -78.45 2.70 -4.57
CA LYS A 548 -77.89 1.37 -4.84
C LYS A 548 -76.65 1.44 -5.75
N ASP A 549 -76.69 2.29 -6.78
CA ASP A 549 -75.51 2.51 -7.65
C ASP A 549 -74.35 3.11 -6.84
N SER A 550 -74.63 4.05 -5.92
CA SER A 550 -73.62 4.59 -5.00
C SER A 550 -73.06 3.53 -4.04
N GLN A 551 -73.88 2.58 -3.58
CA GLN A 551 -73.42 1.45 -2.75
C GLN A 551 -72.45 0.55 -3.53
N HIS A 552 -72.76 0.20 -4.78
CA HIS A 552 -71.85 -0.60 -5.61
C HIS A 552 -70.54 0.15 -5.92
N GLN A 553 -70.58 1.46 -6.16
CA GLN A 553 -69.35 2.27 -6.29
C GLN A 553 -68.50 2.25 -5.00
N VAL A 554 -69.12 2.30 -3.82
CA VAL A 554 -68.42 2.18 -2.53
C VAL A 554 -67.88 0.77 -2.32
N GLU A 555 -68.61 -0.28 -2.69
CA GLU A 555 -68.13 -1.67 -2.65
C GLU A 555 -66.90 -1.88 -3.53
N ASP A 556 -66.91 -1.36 -4.77
CA ASP A 556 -65.78 -1.48 -5.70
C ASP A 556 -64.58 -0.63 -5.25
N LYS A 557 -64.80 0.60 -4.76
CA LYS A 557 -63.72 1.40 -4.18
C LYS A 557 -63.14 0.79 -2.91
N ASN A 558 -63.93 0.04 -2.13
CA ASN A 558 -63.42 -0.70 -0.98
C ASN A 558 -62.59 -1.93 -1.41
N LYS A 559 -62.93 -2.59 -2.53
CA LYS A 559 -62.08 -3.65 -3.12
C LYS A 559 -60.74 -3.10 -3.61
N GLU A 560 -60.75 -1.95 -4.30
CA GLU A 560 -59.52 -1.22 -4.69
C GLU A 560 -58.67 -0.82 -3.47
N LEU A 561 -59.30 -0.34 -2.39
CA LEU A 561 -58.60 0.01 -1.16
C LEU A 561 -57.93 -1.20 -0.49
N ILE A 562 -58.61 -2.36 -0.47
CA ILE A 562 -58.06 -3.60 0.08
C ILE A 562 -56.85 -4.07 -0.74
N THR A 563 -56.94 -4.14 -2.06
CA THR A 563 -55.81 -4.58 -2.90
C THR A 563 -54.64 -3.59 -2.88
N ALA A 564 -54.90 -2.28 -2.77
CA ALA A 564 -53.88 -1.27 -2.53
C ALA A 564 -53.21 -1.44 -1.15
N GLN A 565 -53.97 -1.80 -0.11
CA GLN A 565 -53.43 -2.04 1.24
C GLN A 565 -52.62 -3.33 1.31
N GLU A 566 -52.99 -4.38 0.56
CA GLU A 566 -52.20 -5.60 0.41
C GLU A 566 -50.90 -5.35 -0.36
N ALA A 567 -50.96 -4.59 -1.46
CA ALA A 567 -49.77 -4.18 -2.21
C ALA A 567 -48.82 -3.30 -1.38
N LEU A 568 -49.35 -2.42 -0.51
CA LEU A 568 -48.54 -1.62 0.41
C LEU A 568 -47.82 -2.51 1.45
N LYS A 569 -48.51 -3.49 2.05
CA LYS A 569 -47.89 -4.46 2.96
C LYS A 569 -46.80 -5.30 2.28
N ALA A 570 -47.02 -5.70 1.02
CA ALA A 570 -46.04 -6.44 0.24
C ALA A 570 -44.78 -5.59 -0.03
N LYS A 571 -44.93 -4.28 -0.31
CA LYS A 571 -43.81 -3.34 -0.39
C LYS A 571 -43.08 -3.20 0.95
N GLN A 572 -43.81 -2.98 2.04
CA GLN A 572 -43.21 -2.83 3.38
C GLN A 572 -42.39 -4.06 3.78
N ALA A 573 -42.85 -5.27 3.48
CA ALA A 573 -42.10 -6.50 3.73
C ALA A 573 -40.83 -6.61 2.88
N ALA A 574 -40.86 -6.17 1.62
CA ALA A 574 -39.68 -6.14 0.75
C ALA A 574 -38.67 -5.05 1.15
N GLU A 575 -39.17 -3.89 1.61
CA GLU A 575 -38.35 -2.81 2.18
C GLU A 575 -37.69 -3.26 3.49
N GLU A 576 -38.41 -3.99 4.35
CA GLU A 576 -37.87 -4.62 5.56
C GLU A 576 -36.81 -5.70 5.25
N GLU A 577 -37.02 -6.53 4.21
CA GLU A 577 -36.00 -7.48 3.72
C GLU A 577 -34.73 -6.76 3.24
N VAL A 578 -34.87 -5.67 2.46
CA VAL A 578 -33.73 -4.85 2.00
C VAL A 578 -32.99 -4.19 3.18
N VAL A 579 -33.69 -3.64 4.16
CA VAL A 579 -33.09 -3.05 5.37
C VAL A 579 -32.33 -4.10 6.18
N ASN A 580 -32.90 -5.30 6.35
CA ASN A 580 -32.22 -6.40 7.03
C ASN A 580 -30.95 -6.84 6.29
N ASN A 581 -31.00 -7.01 4.97
CA ASN A 581 -29.85 -7.36 4.14
C ASN A 581 -28.74 -6.28 4.20
N LEU A 582 -29.10 -4.99 4.10
CA LEU A 582 -28.14 -3.88 4.22
C LEU A 582 -27.53 -3.79 5.63
N SER A 583 -28.29 -4.15 6.68
CA SER A 583 -27.76 -4.22 8.05
C SER A 583 -26.72 -5.35 8.21
N ALA A 584 -26.95 -6.49 7.57
CA ALA A 584 -26.00 -7.61 7.56
C ALA A 584 -24.75 -7.27 6.74
N GLU A 585 -24.90 -6.68 5.55
CA GLU A 585 -23.75 -6.23 4.74
C GLU A 585 -22.94 -5.15 5.46
N ARG A 586 -23.60 -4.21 6.16
CA ARG A 586 -22.92 -3.23 7.03
C ARG A 586 -22.13 -3.92 8.15
N SER A 587 -22.67 -4.98 8.77
CA SER A 587 -21.96 -5.74 9.81
C SER A 587 -20.74 -6.49 9.25
N ASP A 588 -20.87 -7.11 8.08
CA ASP A 588 -19.75 -7.78 7.39
C ASP A 588 -18.68 -6.76 6.96
N LEU A 589 -19.08 -5.58 6.47
CA LEU A 589 -18.15 -4.50 6.14
C LEU A 589 -17.44 -3.93 7.37
N GLN A 590 -18.14 -3.77 8.50
CA GLN A 590 -17.53 -3.28 9.74
C GLN A 590 -16.50 -4.28 10.29
N THR A 591 -16.81 -5.58 10.35
CA THR A 591 -15.83 -6.58 10.80
C THR A 591 -14.62 -6.70 9.87
N ARG A 592 -14.79 -6.44 8.56
CA ARG A 592 -13.67 -6.31 7.61
C ARG A 592 -12.82 -5.07 7.84
N LEU A 593 -13.44 -3.93 8.20
CA LEU A 593 -12.72 -2.71 8.56
C LEU A 593 -11.87 -2.95 9.82
N GLU A 594 -12.49 -3.44 10.89
CA GLU A 594 -11.82 -3.79 12.15
C GLU A 594 -10.65 -4.77 11.94
N HIS A 595 -10.79 -5.74 11.02
CA HIS A 595 -9.70 -6.63 10.62
C HIS A 595 -8.55 -5.90 9.92
N SER A 596 -8.86 -5.02 8.96
CA SER A 596 -7.85 -4.23 8.24
C SER A 596 -7.13 -3.22 9.14
N GLU A 597 -7.81 -2.65 10.14
CA GLU A 597 -7.20 -1.78 11.14
C GLU A 597 -6.23 -2.55 12.05
N ALA A 598 -6.59 -3.79 12.44
CA ALA A 598 -5.70 -4.67 13.19
C ALA A 598 -4.49 -5.14 12.36
N GLU A 599 -4.67 -5.37 11.05
CA GLU A 599 -3.58 -5.71 10.12
C GLU A 599 -2.64 -4.53 9.89
N MET A 600 -3.16 -3.32 9.66
CA MET A 600 -2.39 -2.08 9.62
C MET A 600 -1.67 -1.80 10.95
N GLY A 601 -2.27 -2.17 12.08
CA GLY A 601 -1.64 -2.15 13.40
C GLY A 601 -0.41 -3.05 13.48
N ARG A 602 -0.51 -4.30 12.98
CA ARG A 602 0.66 -5.20 12.88
C ARG A 602 1.74 -4.66 11.97
N ILE A 603 1.39 -4.21 10.77
CA ILE A 603 2.35 -3.67 9.79
C ILE A 603 3.11 -2.46 10.36
N ARG A 604 2.45 -1.58 11.13
CA ARG A 604 3.12 -0.49 11.84
C ARG A 604 4.11 -1.00 12.90
N SER A 605 3.71 -1.97 13.72
CA SER A 605 4.62 -2.58 14.72
C SER A 605 5.79 -3.31 14.06
N GLU A 606 5.59 -3.99 12.93
CA GLU A 606 6.65 -4.66 12.17
C GLU A 606 7.62 -3.65 11.55
N LEU A 607 7.10 -2.54 11.01
CA LEU A 607 7.90 -1.42 10.50
C LEU A 607 8.72 -0.73 11.60
N GLU A 608 8.14 -0.52 12.79
CA GLU A 608 8.83 0.07 13.94
C GLU A 608 9.94 -0.86 14.46
N ASN A 609 9.68 -2.17 14.56
CA ASN A 609 10.70 -3.17 14.88
C ASN A 609 11.81 -3.23 13.82
N ALA A 610 11.47 -3.13 12.54
CA ALA A 610 12.45 -3.08 11.45
C ALA A 610 13.31 -1.81 11.49
N ALA A 611 12.72 -0.65 11.79
CA ALA A 611 13.44 0.61 11.96
C ALA A 611 14.40 0.55 13.17
N ALA A 612 13.96 0.00 14.30
CA ALA A 612 14.82 -0.22 15.47
C ALA A 612 15.97 -1.21 15.18
N ALA A 613 15.71 -2.26 14.39
CA ALA A 613 16.75 -3.18 13.93
C ALA A 613 17.76 -2.50 12.98
N ALA A 614 17.29 -1.64 12.07
CA ALA A 614 18.14 -0.87 11.17
C ALA A 614 19.03 0.13 11.93
N GLN A 615 18.49 0.90 12.88
CA GLN A 615 19.26 1.79 13.75
C GLN A 615 20.33 1.04 14.57
N LYS A 616 19.99 -0.17 15.05
CA LYS A 616 20.95 -1.04 15.75
C LYS A 616 22.07 -1.55 14.83
N ALA A 617 21.76 -1.87 13.58
CA ALA A 617 22.75 -2.27 12.58
C ALA A 617 23.64 -1.09 12.15
N GLU A 618 23.08 0.11 12.02
CA GLU A 618 23.82 1.35 11.75
C GLU A 618 24.80 1.69 12.89
N ALA A 619 24.35 1.59 14.15
CA ALA A 619 25.21 1.77 15.32
C ALA A 619 26.37 0.74 15.36
N ALA A 620 26.08 -0.54 15.07
CA ALA A 620 27.11 -1.58 14.98
C ALA A 620 28.09 -1.36 13.81
N ASN A 621 27.63 -0.84 12.68
CA ASN A 621 28.49 -0.45 11.56
C ASN A 621 29.39 0.74 11.90
N LEU A 622 28.90 1.73 12.67
CA LEU A 622 29.72 2.84 13.16
C LEU A 622 30.80 2.35 14.15
N GLU A 623 30.50 1.38 15.01
CA GLU A 623 31.47 0.73 15.90
C GLU A 623 32.52 -0.10 15.13
N LEU A 624 32.11 -0.80 14.08
CA LEU A 624 33.03 -1.49 13.15
C LEU A 624 33.92 -0.52 12.37
N VAL A 625 33.39 0.63 11.92
CA VAL A 625 34.19 1.68 11.26
C VAL A 625 35.19 2.31 12.23
N ALA A 626 34.82 2.53 13.48
CA ALA A 626 35.73 3.02 14.51
C ALA A 626 36.87 2.03 14.79
N THR A 627 36.55 0.76 15.06
CA THR A 627 37.57 -0.28 15.30
C THR A 627 38.45 -0.57 14.09
N LEU A 628 37.91 -0.51 12.86
CA LEU A 628 38.72 -0.55 11.64
C LEU A 628 39.71 0.62 11.58
N LYS A 629 39.27 1.84 11.89
CA LYS A 629 40.14 3.03 11.90
C LYS A 629 41.24 2.94 12.96
N ASP A 630 40.92 2.43 14.15
CA ASP A 630 41.91 2.19 15.21
C ASP A 630 42.93 1.12 14.77
N SER A 631 42.47 0.04 14.11
CA SER A 631 43.37 -0.97 13.54
C SER A 631 44.25 -0.44 12.41
N GLN A 632 43.75 0.49 11.58
CA GLN A 632 44.56 1.18 10.55
C GLN A 632 45.63 2.07 11.20
N HIS A 633 45.30 2.79 12.27
CA HIS A 633 46.29 3.54 13.04
C HIS A 633 47.36 2.62 13.64
N GLN A 634 46.97 1.46 14.20
CA GLN A 634 47.89 0.48 14.75
C GLN A 634 48.80 -0.16 13.68
N VAL A 635 48.29 -0.41 12.47
CA VAL A 635 49.09 -0.90 11.34
C VAL A 635 50.07 0.16 10.83
N GLU A 636 49.68 1.44 10.75
CA GLU A 636 50.62 2.53 10.40
C GLU A 636 51.65 2.81 11.51
N GLU A 637 51.33 2.52 12.78
CA GLU A 637 52.29 2.59 13.89
C GLU A 637 53.30 1.42 13.83
N GLN A 638 52.83 0.18 13.65
CA GLN A 638 53.69 -0.98 13.42
C GLN A 638 54.57 -0.82 12.18
N LYS A 639 54.05 -0.21 11.10
CA LYS A 639 54.79 0.08 9.88
C LYS A 639 55.93 1.08 10.12
N LYS A 640 55.71 2.14 10.93
CA LYS A 640 56.77 3.06 11.35
C LYS A 640 57.82 2.38 12.22
N GLU A 641 57.39 1.54 13.16
CA GLU A 641 58.30 0.76 14.01
C GLU A 641 59.15 -0.23 13.17
N LEU A 642 58.53 -0.86 12.16
CA LEU A 642 59.23 -1.73 11.21
C LEU A 642 60.24 -0.94 10.36
N THR A 643 59.87 0.24 9.84
CA THR A 643 60.79 1.14 9.11
C THR A 643 61.97 1.55 10.00
N ALA A 644 61.73 1.98 11.24
CA ALA A 644 62.79 2.31 12.19
C ALA A 644 63.68 1.09 12.52
N SER A 645 63.12 -0.11 12.57
CA SER A 645 63.90 -1.34 12.76
C SER A 645 64.79 -1.68 11.55
N LEU A 646 64.32 -1.37 10.33
CA LEU A 646 65.08 -1.52 9.08
C LEU A 646 66.22 -0.49 8.99
N GLU A 647 65.95 0.77 9.31
CA GLU A 647 66.96 1.83 9.40
C GLU A 647 68.03 1.48 10.45
N ALA A 648 67.63 0.96 11.61
CA ALA A 648 68.54 0.49 12.65
C ALA A 648 69.35 -0.75 12.22
N LEU A 649 68.77 -1.65 11.42
CA LEU A 649 69.48 -2.80 10.83
C LEU A 649 70.52 -2.36 9.78
N GLN A 650 70.17 -1.41 8.92
CA GLN A 650 71.07 -0.83 7.92
C GLN A 650 72.22 -0.06 8.59
N ALA A 651 71.92 0.75 9.62
CA ALA A 651 72.93 1.43 10.42
C ALA A 651 73.86 0.43 11.15
N ARG A 652 73.31 -0.68 11.65
CA ARG A 652 74.11 -1.76 12.24
C ARG A 652 74.98 -2.49 11.22
N GLN A 653 74.49 -2.73 10.00
CA GLN A 653 75.30 -3.32 8.92
C GLN A 653 76.43 -2.39 8.50
N ALA A 654 76.16 -1.08 8.36
CA ALA A 654 77.19 -0.08 8.09
C ALA A 654 78.26 -0.03 9.19
N ALA A 655 77.85 -0.04 10.46
CA ALA A 655 78.77 -0.11 11.60
C ALA A 655 79.52 -1.45 11.70
N GLU A 656 78.95 -2.55 11.21
CA GLU A 656 79.64 -3.85 11.14
C GLU A 656 80.71 -3.86 10.04
N GLU A 657 80.45 -3.24 8.88
CA GLU A 657 81.46 -3.06 7.84
C GLU A 657 82.55 -2.06 8.25
N GLU A 658 82.20 -0.97 8.94
CA GLU A 658 83.18 -0.06 9.55
C GLU A 658 84.04 -0.78 10.60
N ALA A 659 83.44 -1.64 11.43
CA ALA A 659 84.17 -2.48 12.38
C ALA A 659 85.05 -3.54 11.69
N LYS A 660 84.62 -4.14 10.57
CA LYS A 660 85.45 -5.04 9.75
C LYS A 660 86.63 -4.32 9.13
N GLN A 661 86.44 -3.11 8.60
CA GLN A 661 87.51 -2.26 8.08
C GLN A 661 88.49 -1.87 9.19
N SER A 662 87.99 -1.44 10.35
CA SER A 662 88.81 -1.15 11.54
C SER A 662 89.59 -2.37 12.02
N TYR A 663 88.98 -3.56 12.03
CA TYR A 663 89.65 -4.81 12.39
C TYR A 663 90.72 -5.22 11.35
N ALA A 664 90.45 -5.03 10.05
CA ALA A 664 91.44 -5.26 9.00
C ALA A 664 92.62 -4.28 9.10
N THR A 665 92.38 -3.01 9.44
CA THR A 665 93.45 -2.04 9.73
C THR A 665 94.26 -2.46 10.96
N ALA A 666 93.60 -2.83 12.06
CA ALA A 666 94.27 -3.29 13.27
C ALA A 666 95.04 -4.61 13.08
N MET A 667 94.58 -5.50 12.20
CA MET A 667 95.33 -6.70 11.77
C MET A 667 96.63 -6.30 11.05
N LEU A 668 96.57 -5.38 10.09
CA LEU A 668 97.77 -4.89 9.36
C LEU A 668 98.74 -4.15 10.29
N GLU A 669 98.24 -3.36 11.24
CA GLU A 669 99.05 -2.72 12.28
C GLU A 669 99.69 -3.76 13.23
N ALA A 670 98.97 -4.84 13.56
CA ALA A 670 99.49 -5.95 14.36
C ALA A 670 100.54 -6.79 13.60
N GLU A 671 100.37 -6.99 12.30
CA GLU A 671 101.37 -7.64 11.44
C GLU A 671 102.63 -6.78 11.31
N GLY A 672 102.50 -5.47 11.08
CA GLY A 672 103.63 -4.53 11.12
C GLY A 672 104.35 -4.52 12.48
N SER A 673 103.58 -4.51 13.57
CA SER A 673 104.11 -4.62 14.94
C SER A 673 104.81 -5.96 15.19
N LYS A 674 104.35 -7.05 14.57
CA LYS A 674 104.98 -8.38 14.63
C LYS A 674 106.29 -8.39 13.86
N GLU A 675 106.36 -7.80 12.68
CA GLU A 675 107.63 -7.65 11.96
C GLU A 675 108.64 -6.79 12.73
N GLU A 676 108.19 -5.71 13.38
CA GLU A 676 109.04 -4.90 14.26
C GLU A 676 109.53 -5.70 15.47
N LEU A 677 108.69 -6.56 16.07
CA LEU A 677 109.07 -7.47 17.14
C LEU A 677 110.10 -8.52 16.67
N GLU A 678 109.92 -9.09 15.47
CA GLU A 678 110.87 -10.06 14.89
C GLU A 678 112.22 -9.40 14.56
N ARG A 679 112.22 -8.17 14.01
CA ARG A 679 113.43 -7.34 13.85
C ARG A 679 114.10 -7.03 15.18
N ALA A 680 113.33 -6.72 16.22
CA ALA A 680 113.83 -6.46 17.56
C ALA A 680 114.42 -7.73 18.21
N SER A 681 113.81 -8.91 18.01
CA SER A 681 114.35 -10.20 18.48
C SER A 681 115.68 -10.52 17.81
N ALA A 682 115.75 -10.43 16.47
CA ALA A 682 116.99 -10.65 15.74
C ALA A 682 118.10 -9.66 16.16
N SER A 683 117.75 -8.39 16.43
CA SER A 683 118.68 -7.41 16.98
C SER A 683 119.08 -7.71 18.43
N ALA A 684 118.21 -8.31 19.24
CA ALA A 684 118.50 -8.71 20.61
C ALA A 684 119.40 -9.96 20.66
N GLU A 685 119.19 -10.91 19.75
CA GLU A 685 120.05 -12.09 19.56
C GLU A 685 121.46 -11.68 19.11
N ALA A 686 121.58 -10.77 18.14
CA ALA A 686 122.86 -10.18 17.75
C ALA A 686 123.54 -9.40 18.90
N MET A 687 122.77 -8.66 19.72
CA MET A 687 123.32 -8.02 20.92
C MET A 687 123.74 -9.04 21.99
N GLN A 688 123.05 -10.17 22.12
CA GLN A 688 123.43 -11.25 23.04
C GLN A 688 124.72 -11.94 22.59
N GLU A 689 124.95 -12.11 21.28
CA GLU A 689 126.23 -12.58 20.75
C GLU A 689 127.37 -11.60 21.09
N VAL A 690 127.15 -10.29 20.91
CA VAL A 690 128.12 -9.25 21.32
C VAL A 690 128.38 -9.28 22.83
N VAL A 691 127.36 -9.47 23.67
CA VAL A 691 127.51 -9.63 25.13
C VAL A 691 128.30 -10.89 25.47
N ASN A 692 128.08 -12.01 24.77
CA ASN A 692 128.84 -13.25 24.97
C ASN A 692 130.33 -13.03 24.63
N ASN A 693 130.62 -12.39 23.49
CA ASN A 693 131.98 -12.07 23.05
C ASN A 693 132.69 -11.11 24.03
N LEU A 694 132.02 -10.04 24.48
CA LEU A 694 132.54 -9.13 25.50
C LEU A 694 132.74 -9.82 26.86
N SER A 695 131.94 -10.84 27.19
CA SER A 695 132.13 -11.63 28.42
C SER A 695 133.38 -12.51 28.36
N ALA A 696 133.71 -13.04 27.16
CA ALA A 696 134.96 -13.76 26.92
C ALA A 696 136.18 -12.82 26.99
N GLU A 697 136.14 -11.65 26.33
CA GLU A 697 137.19 -10.63 26.49
C GLU A 697 137.38 -10.22 27.95
N ARG A 698 136.29 -10.09 28.73
CA ARG A 698 136.38 -9.77 30.17
C ARG A 698 137.04 -10.90 30.97
N SER A 699 136.83 -12.16 30.60
CA SER A 699 137.49 -13.32 31.20
C SER A 699 139.00 -13.32 30.93
N ASP A 700 139.40 -13.05 29.69
CA ASP A 700 140.82 -12.95 29.31
C ASP A 700 141.50 -11.75 29.97
N LEU A 701 140.84 -10.59 30.01
CA LEU A 701 141.34 -9.39 30.70
C LEU A 701 141.45 -9.60 32.21
N GLN A 702 140.52 -10.32 32.84
CA GLN A 702 140.60 -10.65 34.26
C GLN A 702 141.75 -11.64 34.52
N THR A 703 141.93 -12.66 33.68
CA THR A 703 143.07 -13.60 33.76
C THR A 703 144.41 -12.87 33.64
N ARG A 704 144.51 -11.87 32.75
CA ARG A 704 145.70 -11.00 32.60
C ARG A 704 145.89 -10.04 33.78
N LEU A 705 144.82 -9.60 34.43
CA LEU A 705 144.90 -8.81 35.66
C LEU A 705 145.44 -9.66 36.82
N GLU A 706 144.95 -10.88 37.00
CA GLU A 706 145.43 -11.81 38.03
C GLU A 706 146.92 -12.18 37.82
N GLN A 707 147.38 -12.30 36.57
CA GLN A 707 148.82 -12.42 36.26
C GLN A 707 149.62 -11.17 36.66
N SER A 708 149.13 -9.97 36.33
CA SER A 708 149.75 -8.70 36.72
C SER A 708 149.82 -8.49 38.23
N GLU A 709 148.77 -8.88 38.96
CA GLU A 709 148.74 -8.84 40.43
C GLU A 709 149.72 -9.84 41.06
N ALA A 710 149.93 -11.01 40.44
CA ALA A 710 150.95 -11.97 40.85
C ALA A 710 152.38 -11.44 40.62
N GLU A 711 152.64 -10.72 39.51
CA GLU A 711 153.92 -10.02 39.29
C GLU A 711 154.14 -8.88 40.29
N MET A 712 153.10 -8.08 40.56
CA MET A 712 153.12 -7.06 41.61
C MET A 712 153.36 -7.66 43.01
N GLY A 713 152.87 -8.87 43.27
CA GLY A 713 153.16 -9.64 44.48
C GLY A 713 154.63 -10.04 44.61
N ARG A 714 155.25 -10.49 43.51
CA ARG A 714 156.71 -10.72 43.44
C ARG A 714 157.50 -9.44 43.70
N ILE A 715 157.21 -8.37 42.96
CA ILE A 715 157.92 -7.09 43.04
C ILE A 715 157.82 -6.49 44.45
N ARG A 716 156.65 -6.58 45.12
CA ARG A 716 156.51 -6.18 46.53
C ARG A 716 157.38 -7.01 47.47
N SER A 717 157.42 -8.33 47.27
CA SER A 717 158.27 -9.23 48.07
C SER A 717 159.77 -8.92 47.88
N GLU A 718 160.19 -8.62 46.66
CA GLU A 718 161.57 -8.22 46.34
C GLU A 718 161.92 -6.85 46.95
N LEU A 719 160.99 -5.88 46.89
CA LEU A 719 161.13 -4.56 47.50
C LEU A 719 161.21 -4.62 49.03
N GLU A 720 160.43 -5.47 49.68
CA GLU A 720 160.44 -5.66 51.14
C GLU A 720 161.77 -6.31 51.60
N ASN A 721 162.28 -7.29 50.86
CA ASN A 721 163.62 -7.84 51.08
C ASN A 721 164.73 -6.78 50.89
N ALA A 722 164.61 -5.91 49.88
CA ALA A 722 165.54 -4.81 49.66
C ALA A 722 165.48 -3.75 50.78
N ALA A 723 164.28 -3.43 51.30
CA ALA A 723 164.10 -2.50 52.41
C ALA A 723 164.71 -3.04 53.72
N ALA A 724 164.54 -4.34 53.99
CA ALA A 724 165.19 -5.01 55.13
C ALA A 724 166.72 -5.00 55.03
N ALA A 725 167.28 -5.15 53.82
CA ALA A 725 168.71 -5.00 53.58
C ALA A 725 169.20 -3.55 53.78
N ALA A 726 168.42 -2.55 53.35
CA ALA A 726 168.75 -1.14 53.51
C ALA A 726 168.78 -0.70 54.98
N GLN A 727 167.75 -1.03 55.78
CA GLN A 727 167.73 -0.70 57.21
C GLN A 727 168.89 -1.32 57.99
N LYS A 728 169.31 -2.53 57.60
CA LYS A 728 170.47 -3.22 58.18
C LYS A 728 171.80 -2.51 57.85
N ALA A 729 171.92 -1.90 56.67
CA ALA A 729 173.08 -1.10 56.29
C ALA A 729 173.10 0.30 56.93
N GLU A 730 171.92 0.91 57.11
CA GLU A 730 171.78 2.23 57.75
C GLU A 730 172.14 2.18 59.26
N ALA A 731 171.70 1.12 59.96
CA ALA A 731 172.11 0.87 61.34
C ALA A 731 173.63 0.72 61.49
N ALA A 732 174.29 -0.02 60.59
CA ALA A 732 175.74 -0.22 60.61
C ALA A 732 176.54 1.08 60.35
N ASN A 733 176.01 1.99 59.51
CA ASN A 733 176.65 3.28 59.25
C ASN A 733 176.58 4.23 60.47
N LEU A 734 175.50 4.22 61.24
CA LEU A 734 175.38 5.06 62.45
C LEU A 734 176.36 4.62 63.56
N GLU A 735 176.63 3.32 63.69
CA GLU A 735 177.61 2.78 64.64
C GLU A 735 179.06 3.10 64.24
N LEU A 736 179.36 3.13 62.93
CA LEU A 736 180.65 3.56 62.37
C LEU A 736 180.93 5.06 62.58
N VAL A 737 179.91 5.92 62.45
CA VAL A 737 180.07 7.38 62.62
C VAL A 737 180.30 7.76 64.10
N ALA A 738 179.76 7.00 65.05
CA ALA A 738 180.06 7.17 66.47
C ALA A 738 181.53 6.81 66.80
N THR A 739 181.96 5.61 66.39
CA THR A 739 183.30 5.07 66.71
C THR A 739 184.46 5.83 66.04
N LEU A 740 184.24 6.44 64.87
CA LEU A 740 185.23 7.32 64.22
C LEU A 740 185.42 8.68 64.92
N LYS A 741 184.55 9.07 65.85
CA LYS A 741 184.63 10.38 66.52
C LYS A 741 185.43 10.34 67.82
N ASP A 742 185.28 9.27 68.60
CA ASP A 742 186.01 9.08 69.86
C ASP A 742 187.48 8.66 69.61
N SER A 743 187.72 7.89 68.54
CA SER A 743 189.08 7.48 68.14
C SER A 743 189.98 8.64 67.70
N GLN A 744 189.42 9.79 67.30
CA GLN A 744 190.19 11.00 67.04
C GLN A 744 190.83 11.64 68.29
N HIS A 745 190.35 11.31 69.50
CA HIS A 745 190.75 12.02 70.72
C HIS A 745 191.75 11.28 71.64
N GLN A 746 192.18 10.06 71.25
CA GLN A 746 193.13 9.23 72.04
C GLN A 746 194.48 8.91 71.37
N VAL A 747 194.66 9.21 70.07
CA VAL A 747 195.83 8.73 69.29
C VAL A 747 196.80 9.84 68.86
N GLU A 748 196.46 11.13 69.03
CA GLU A 748 197.46 12.23 69.09
C GLU A 748 198.53 11.96 70.16
N GLU A 749 198.20 11.18 71.20
CA GLU A 749 199.09 10.80 72.29
C GLU A 749 200.04 9.62 71.92
N GLN A 750 199.57 8.66 71.12
CA GLN A 750 200.39 7.51 70.67
C GLN A 750 201.38 7.85 69.52
N LYS A 751 201.27 9.07 68.97
CA LYS A 751 202.17 9.70 67.99
C LYS A 751 203.65 9.79 68.44
N LYS A 752 203.97 9.35 69.67
CA LYS A 752 205.32 9.28 70.24
C LYS A 752 205.97 7.89 70.26
N GLU A 753 205.25 6.80 70.00
CA GLU A 753 205.76 5.45 70.35
C GLU A 753 205.81 4.44 69.19
N LEU A 754 204.87 4.47 68.23
CA LEU A 754 204.80 3.47 67.14
C LEU A 754 205.56 3.87 65.87
N THR A 755 206.89 3.99 66.00
CA THR A 755 207.83 4.12 64.85
C THR A 755 208.22 2.73 64.30
N ALA A 756 207.25 1.83 64.09
CA ALA A 756 207.51 0.45 63.63
C ALA A 756 206.31 -0.18 62.89
N SER A 757 206.61 -0.86 61.78
CA SER A 757 205.73 -1.68 60.92
C SER A 757 204.66 -0.89 60.11
N LEU A 758 204.47 -1.04 58.78
CA LEU A 758 204.46 -2.21 57.86
C LEU A 758 203.20 -3.09 58.08
N GLU A 759 202.41 -3.54 57.09
CA GLU A 759 202.45 -3.40 55.61
C GLU A 759 201.11 -3.86 54.93
N ALA A 760 200.92 -3.54 53.63
CA ALA A 760 200.23 -4.31 52.55
C ALA A 760 198.66 -4.43 52.31
N LEU A 761 198.21 -3.85 51.15
CA LEU A 761 197.57 -4.46 49.92
C LEU A 761 196.14 -5.14 49.79
N GLN A 762 195.34 -4.66 48.78
CA GLN A 762 194.56 -5.38 47.68
C GLN A 762 193.28 -6.28 47.94
N ALA A 763 192.40 -6.76 46.99
CA ALA A 763 191.75 -6.33 45.68
C ALA A 763 190.73 -7.39 45.02
N LYS A 764 189.89 -7.06 43.97
CA LYS A 764 189.06 -7.91 42.97
C LYS A 764 187.62 -8.46 43.36
N GLN A 765 186.67 -9.06 42.55
CA GLN A 765 186.44 -9.44 41.08
C GLN A 765 184.92 -9.45 40.57
N ALA A 766 184.46 -10.34 39.61
CA ALA A 766 183.16 -10.35 38.81
C ALA A 766 182.65 -11.79 38.32
N ALA A 767 181.44 -12.01 37.69
CA ALA A 767 180.95 -13.28 36.97
C ALA A 767 179.61 -13.23 36.06
N GLU A 768 178.93 -14.38 35.70
CA GLU A 768 178.14 -14.82 34.45
C GLU A 768 176.97 -15.91 34.68
N GLU A 769 176.02 -16.51 33.86
CA GLU A 769 175.30 -16.44 32.48
C GLU A 769 174.13 -17.57 32.26
N VAL A 770 173.41 -17.70 31.08
CA VAL A 770 172.51 -18.82 30.48
C VAL A 770 170.95 -18.95 30.83
N GLY A 771 169.90 -19.49 30.10
CA GLY A 771 169.54 -19.94 28.67
C GLY A 771 168.35 -21.01 28.43
N GLN A 772 167.65 -21.07 27.23
CA GLN A 772 166.85 -22.20 26.51
C GLN A 772 165.24 -22.27 26.29
N SER A 773 164.70 -23.14 25.37
CA SER A 773 163.29 -23.29 24.74
C SER A 773 162.90 -24.76 24.25
N PRO A 774 161.92 -25.25 23.35
CA PRO A 774 160.84 -24.74 22.37
C PRO A 774 159.49 -25.63 22.12
N ALA A 775 158.78 -25.57 20.92
CA ALA A 775 157.82 -26.56 20.19
C ALA A 775 156.21 -26.48 20.31
N THR A 776 155.21 -27.02 19.51
CA THR A 776 154.90 -27.55 18.08
C THR A 776 153.39 -27.96 17.73
N ASP A 777 152.94 -27.92 16.43
CA ASP A 777 151.94 -28.72 15.54
C ASP A 777 150.35 -28.88 15.54
N GLN A 778 149.72 -28.67 14.32
CA GLN A 778 148.66 -29.41 13.49
C GLN A 778 147.06 -29.37 13.56
N LEU A 779 146.43 -29.36 12.34
CA LEU A 779 145.03 -29.76 11.84
C LEU A 779 143.75 -28.94 12.27
N GLU A 780 142.53 -28.99 11.67
CA GLU A 780 141.74 -29.87 10.74
C GLU A 780 140.91 -29.11 9.63
N VAL A 781 140.04 -29.78 8.82
CA VAL A 781 139.43 -29.28 7.54
C VAL A 781 137.90 -29.54 7.36
N GLU A 782 137.16 -30.03 8.37
CA GLU A 782 135.83 -30.68 8.17
C GLU A 782 134.60 -29.75 7.94
N GLY A 783 134.69 -28.42 8.13
CA GLY A 783 133.51 -27.55 8.31
C GLY A 783 132.60 -27.31 7.09
N TYR A 784 133.14 -27.20 5.88
CA TYR A 784 132.43 -26.63 4.72
C TYR A 784 131.43 -27.55 4.00
N LYS A 785 131.12 -28.73 4.56
CA LYS A 785 130.22 -29.70 3.91
C LYS A 785 128.78 -29.65 4.43
N GLU A 786 128.57 -29.41 5.72
CA GLU A 786 127.21 -29.42 6.29
C GLU A 786 126.41 -28.15 5.98
N GLU A 787 127.05 -26.99 5.83
CA GLU A 787 126.36 -25.75 5.45
C GLU A 787 125.72 -25.86 4.06
N LEU A 788 126.38 -26.57 3.14
CA LEU A 788 125.91 -26.77 1.77
C LEU A 788 124.66 -27.66 1.70
N GLU A 789 124.55 -28.66 2.58
CA GLU A 789 123.37 -29.53 2.65
C GLU A 789 122.19 -28.85 3.37
N ARG A 790 122.44 -28.04 4.40
CA ARG A 790 121.38 -27.18 5.01
C ARG A 790 120.80 -26.17 4.03
N ALA A 791 121.64 -25.56 3.18
CA ALA A 791 121.18 -24.60 2.16
C ALA A 791 120.24 -25.25 1.12
N ASN A 792 120.56 -26.45 0.63
CA ASN A 792 119.73 -27.17 -0.34
C ASN A 792 118.40 -27.65 0.26
N ALA A 793 118.38 -28.10 1.52
CA ALA A 793 117.14 -28.50 2.19
C ALA A 793 116.14 -27.32 2.34
N SER A 794 116.66 -26.12 2.65
CA SER A 794 115.87 -24.87 2.72
C SER A 794 115.28 -24.47 1.36
N ALA A 795 116.03 -24.66 0.27
CA ALA A 795 115.60 -24.32 -1.08
C ALA A 795 114.44 -25.19 -1.61
N GLU A 796 114.39 -26.49 -1.27
CA GLU A 796 113.24 -27.34 -1.63
C GLU A 796 111.99 -26.99 -0.80
N ALA A 797 112.13 -26.72 0.49
CA ALA A 797 111.00 -26.30 1.33
C ALA A 797 110.32 -25.00 0.82
N MET A 798 111.11 -24.04 0.33
CA MET A 798 110.57 -22.82 -0.29
C MET A 798 109.82 -23.09 -1.61
N LYS A 799 110.15 -24.13 -2.38
CA LYS A 799 109.36 -24.50 -3.58
C LYS A 799 107.95 -24.95 -3.20
N GLU A 800 107.81 -25.74 -2.13
CA GLU A 800 106.50 -26.25 -1.71
C GLU A 800 105.59 -25.11 -1.25
N VAL A 801 106.14 -24.14 -0.50
CA VAL A 801 105.44 -22.89 -0.14
C VAL A 801 105.04 -22.06 -1.37
N VAL A 802 105.95 -21.88 -2.34
CA VAL A 802 105.64 -21.14 -3.59
C VAL A 802 104.56 -21.85 -4.42
N ASN A 803 104.57 -23.18 -4.49
CA ASN A 803 103.54 -23.96 -5.19
C ASN A 803 102.17 -23.79 -4.50
N ASN A 804 102.11 -23.91 -3.17
CA ASN A 804 100.87 -23.75 -2.41
C ASN A 804 100.30 -22.32 -2.52
N LEU A 805 101.14 -21.30 -2.41
CA LEU A 805 100.74 -19.90 -2.64
C LEU A 805 100.29 -19.64 -4.09
N SER A 806 100.84 -20.36 -5.07
CA SER A 806 100.36 -20.27 -6.46
C SER A 806 98.97 -20.90 -6.65
N ALA A 807 98.67 -21.97 -5.91
CA ALA A 807 97.35 -22.61 -5.90
C ALA A 807 96.31 -21.73 -5.18
N GLU A 808 96.62 -21.21 -3.98
CA GLU A 808 95.73 -20.26 -3.29
C GLU A 808 95.46 -19.00 -4.13
N ARG A 809 96.47 -18.48 -4.83
CA ARG A 809 96.29 -17.38 -5.78
C ARG A 809 95.36 -17.75 -6.94
N SER A 810 95.44 -18.98 -7.45
CA SER A 810 94.55 -19.47 -8.52
C SER A 810 93.10 -19.59 -8.03
N ASP A 811 92.89 -20.11 -6.82
CA ASP A 811 91.55 -20.24 -6.22
C ASP A 811 90.96 -18.86 -5.86
N LEU A 812 91.76 -17.95 -5.31
CA LEU A 812 91.34 -16.58 -5.02
C LEU A 812 91.02 -15.79 -6.29
N GLN A 813 91.80 -15.95 -7.36
CA GLN A 813 91.50 -15.33 -8.65
C GLN A 813 90.21 -15.93 -9.26
N THR A 814 90.03 -17.25 -9.21
CA THR A 814 88.78 -17.91 -9.65
C THR A 814 87.56 -17.39 -8.88
N ARG A 815 87.69 -17.16 -7.57
CA ARG A 815 86.63 -16.60 -6.72
C ARG A 815 86.38 -15.11 -6.98
N LEU A 816 87.41 -14.35 -7.37
CA LEU A 816 87.25 -12.95 -7.79
C LEU A 816 86.48 -12.87 -9.12
N GLU A 817 86.86 -13.68 -10.12
CA GLU A 817 86.17 -13.76 -11.41
C GLU A 817 84.69 -14.21 -11.25
N GLN A 818 84.41 -15.12 -10.30
CA GLN A 818 83.02 -15.46 -9.91
C GLN A 818 82.28 -14.28 -9.27
N SER A 819 82.91 -13.57 -8.33
CA SER A 819 82.32 -12.40 -7.68
C SER A 819 82.04 -11.25 -8.67
N GLU A 820 82.91 -11.04 -9.66
CA GLU A 820 82.71 -10.04 -10.71
C GLU A 820 81.58 -10.44 -11.65
N ALA A 821 81.43 -11.73 -11.97
CA ALA A 821 80.30 -12.25 -12.74
C ALA A 821 78.95 -12.13 -12.00
N GLU A 822 78.92 -12.36 -10.68
CA GLU A 822 77.72 -12.15 -9.85
C GLU A 822 77.36 -10.66 -9.73
N MET A 823 78.35 -9.78 -9.51
CA MET A 823 78.15 -8.33 -9.56
C MET A 823 77.68 -7.84 -10.94
N GLY A 824 78.11 -8.50 -12.02
CA GLY A 824 77.59 -8.28 -13.37
C GLY A 824 76.09 -8.61 -13.48
N ARG A 825 75.66 -9.79 -13.02
CA ARG A 825 74.24 -10.18 -13.00
C ARG A 825 73.39 -9.22 -12.17
N ILE A 826 73.82 -8.90 -10.95
CA ILE A 826 73.10 -8.00 -10.04
C ILE A 826 72.92 -6.61 -10.67
N ARG A 827 73.91 -6.10 -11.42
CA ARG A 827 73.77 -4.83 -12.16
C ARG A 827 72.73 -4.92 -13.28
N SER A 828 72.74 -5.99 -14.08
CA SER A 828 71.72 -6.17 -15.13
C SER A 828 70.31 -6.39 -14.56
N GLU A 829 70.18 -7.08 -13.43
CA GLU A 829 68.91 -7.23 -12.72
C GLU A 829 68.39 -5.90 -12.18
N LEU A 830 69.27 -5.06 -11.62
CA LEU A 830 68.95 -3.71 -11.15
C LEU A 830 68.54 -2.77 -12.30
N GLU A 831 69.24 -2.84 -13.44
CA GLU A 831 68.95 -2.05 -14.65
C GLU A 831 67.60 -2.44 -15.26
N ASN A 832 67.31 -3.75 -15.35
CA ASN A 832 66.00 -4.27 -15.76
C ASN A 832 64.88 -3.84 -14.79
N ALA A 833 65.13 -3.87 -13.48
CA ALA A 833 64.17 -3.42 -12.47
C ALA A 833 63.89 -1.91 -12.57
N ALA A 834 64.91 -1.10 -12.83
CA ALA A 834 64.76 0.34 -13.05
C ALA A 834 63.95 0.64 -14.32
N ALA A 835 64.20 -0.06 -15.43
CA ALA A 835 63.42 0.05 -16.65
C ALA A 835 61.94 -0.36 -16.46
N ALA A 836 61.69 -1.43 -15.71
CA ALA A 836 60.33 -1.85 -15.35
C ALA A 836 59.60 -0.82 -14.47
N ALA A 837 60.29 -0.24 -13.48
CA ALA A 837 59.73 0.83 -12.64
C ALA A 837 59.37 2.08 -13.46
N GLN A 838 60.24 2.50 -14.39
CA GLN A 838 59.98 3.65 -15.26
C GLN A 838 58.81 3.39 -16.22
N LYS A 839 58.67 2.17 -16.75
CA LYS A 839 57.50 1.75 -17.56
C LYS A 839 56.20 1.84 -16.75
N ALA A 840 56.23 1.41 -15.48
CA ALA A 840 55.07 1.50 -14.58
C ALA A 840 54.72 2.94 -14.18
N GLU A 841 55.70 3.84 -14.06
CA GLU A 841 55.46 5.27 -13.82
C GLU A 841 54.72 5.92 -15.00
N VAL A 842 55.15 5.63 -16.23
CA VAL A 842 54.47 6.10 -17.45
C VAL A 842 53.04 5.58 -17.52
N ALA A 843 52.81 4.28 -17.34
CA ALA A 843 51.47 3.69 -17.36
C ALA A 843 50.53 4.30 -16.29
N ASN A 844 51.04 4.56 -15.07
CA ASN A 844 50.27 5.28 -14.05
C ASN A 844 49.94 6.71 -14.46
N SER A 845 50.83 7.42 -15.16
CA SER A 845 50.56 8.78 -15.64
C SER A 845 49.43 8.82 -16.70
N GLU A 846 49.33 7.79 -17.55
CA GLU A 846 48.28 7.64 -18.56
C GLU A 846 46.92 7.26 -17.92
N LEU A 847 46.94 6.41 -16.89
CA LEU A 847 45.75 6.11 -16.07
C LEU A 847 45.24 7.35 -15.30
N VAL A 848 46.13 8.18 -14.78
CA VAL A 848 45.76 9.45 -14.13
C VAL A 848 45.19 10.46 -15.13
N ALA A 849 45.69 10.50 -16.36
CA ALA A 849 45.13 11.35 -17.42
C ALA A 849 43.71 10.90 -17.80
N THR A 850 43.51 9.61 -18.10
CA THR A 850 42.20 9.06 -18.50
C THR A 850 41.14 9.12 -17.39
N LEU A 851 41.54 8.98 -16.11
CA LEU A 851 40.67 9.25 -14.96
C LEU A 851 40.25 10.73 -14.86
N LYS A 852 41.10 11.66 -15.30
CA LYS A 852 40.81 13.10 -15.26
C LYS A 852 39.88 13.53 -16.40
N ASP A 853 40.04 12.96 -17.58
CA ASP A 853 39.17 13.21 -18.73
C ASP A 853 37.76 12.64 -18.49
N SER A 854 37.65 11.44 -17.94
CA SER A 854 36.36 10.86 -17.53
C SER A 854 35.70 11.63 -16.38
N GLN A 855 36.46 12.17 -15.41
CA GLN A 855 35.92 13.12 -14.42
C GLN A 855 35.37 14.40 -15.07
N HIS A 856 36.02 14.95 -16.09
CA HIS A 856 35.49 16.09 -16.84
C HIS A 856 34.16 15.75 -17.52
N GLN A 857 34.10 14.59 -18.19
CA GLN A 857 32.90 14.12 -18.89
C GLN A 857 31.71 13.93 -17.93
N VAL A 858 31.93 13.43 -16.71
CA VAL A 858 30.88 13.28 -15.69
C VAL A 858 30.40 14.65 -15.18
N GLU A 859 31.29 15.61 -14.91
CA GLU A 859 30.89 16.98 -14.53
C GLU A 859 30.23 17.76 -15.69
N GLU A 860 30.44 17.35 -16.94
CA GLU A 860 29.77 17.90 -18.12
C GLU A 860 28.35 17.35 -18.26
N GLN A 861 28.17 16.02 -18.22
CA GLN A 861 26.85 15.36 -18.19
C GLN A 861 25.99 15.84 -17.02
N LYS A 862 26.60 16.07 -15.84
CA LYS A 862 25.94 16.61 -14.65
C LYS A 862 25.42 18.04 -14.85
N LYS A 863 26.11 18.87 -15.63
CA LYS A 863 25.60 20.21 -16.01
C LYS A 863 24.43 20.10 -16.99
N GLU A 864 24.52 19.21 -17.98
CA GLU A 864 23.41 18.97 -18.93
C GLU A 864 22.15 18.45 -18.22
N LEU A 865 22.30 17.52 -17.27
CA LEU A 865 21.21 17.03 -16.42
C LEU A 865 20.61 18.14 -15.55
N THR A 866 21.44 19.01 -14.98
CA THR A 866 20.99 20.15 -14.17
C THR A 866 20.18 21.14 -15.01
N ALA A 867 20.72 21.54 -16.17
CA ALA A 867 20.01 22.43 -17.11
C ALA A 867 18.71 21.81 -17.66
N SER A 868 18.69 20.49 -17.86
CA SER A 868 17.48 19.76 -18.27
C SER A 868 16.41 19.75 -17.16
N LEU A 869 16.82 19.60 -15.90
CA LEU A 869 15.93 19.72 -14.73
C LEU A 869 15.35 21.13 -14.59
N GLU A 870 16.17 22.17 -14.70
CA GLU A 870 15.74 23.56 -14.66
C GLU A 870 14.75 23.88 -15.79
N ALA A 871 15.02 23.42 -17.02
CA ALA A 871 14.12 23.59 -18.16
C ALA A 871 12.78 22.85 -17.98
N LEU A 872 12.78 21.67 -17.33
CA LEU A 872 11.57 20.89 -17.05
C LEU A 872 10.74 21.56 -15.94
N GLN A 873 11.37 22.08 -14.89
CA GLN A 873 10.72 22.87 -13.84
C GLN A 873 10.10 24.16 -14.40
N ALA A 874 10.83 24.89 -15.25
CA ALA A 874 10.32 26.09 -15.93
C ALA A 874 9.10 25.77 -16.82
N ARG A 875 9.11 24.62 -17.51
CA ARG A 875 7.96 24.14 -18.30
C ARG A 875 6.76 23.79 -17.42
N GLN A 876 6.96 23.15 -16.27
CA GLN A 876 5.88 22.86 -15.31
C GLN A 876 5.27 24.15 -14.75
N ALA A 877 6.09 25.15 -14.39
CA ALA A 877 5.61 26.44 -13.93
C ALA A 877 4.74 27.15 -14.98
N ALA A 878 5.18 27.17 -16.25
CA ALA A 878 4.42 27.74 -17.35
C ALA A 878 3.11 26.97 -17.66
N GLU A 879 3.09 25.65 -17.43
CA GLU A 879 1.87 24.83 -17.57
C GLU A 879 0.83 25.15 -16.47
N GLU A 880 1.27 25.34 -15.22
CA GLU A 880 0.39 25.77 -14.13
C GLU A 880 -0.10 27.22 -14.29
N GLU A 881 0.75 28.13 -14.78
CA GLU A 881 0.34 29.50 -15.13
C GLU A 881 -0.73 29.49 -16.25
N ALA A 882 -0.56 28.64 -17.27
CA ALA A 882 -1.55 28.46 -18.32
C ALA A 882 -2.88 27.87 -17.80
N LYS A 883 -2.85 26.92 -16.85
CA LYS A 883 -4.04 26.37 -16.18
C LYS A 883 -4.76 27.43 -15.35
N GLN A 884 -4.04 28.25 -14.59
CA GLN A 884 -4.61 29.34 -13.80
C GLN A 884 -5.21 30.44 -14.68
N SER A 885 -4.55 30.78 -15.80
CA SER A 885 -5.07 31.70 -16.81
C SER A 885 -6.37 31.17 -17.45
N TYR A 886 -6.41 29.89 -17.84
CA TYR A 886 -7.61 29.25 -18.38
C TYR A 886 -8.77 29.20 -17.36
N ALA A 887 -8.49 28.85 -16.10
CA ALA A 887 -9.48 28.86 -15.02
C ALA A 887 -10.03 30.28 -14.76
N THR A 888 -9.19 31.31 -14.84
CA THR A 888 -9.62 32.71 -14.71
C THR A 888 -10.51 33.12 -15.87
N ALA A 889 -10.13 32.80 -17.12
CA ALA A 889 -10.93 33.08 -18.30
C ALA A 889 -12.28 32.34 -18.31
N MET A 890 -12.34 31.11 -17.77
CA MET A 890 -13.59 30.39 -17.53
C MET A 890 -14.51 31.13 -16.54
N LEU A 891 -13.97 31.60 -15.41
CA LEU A 891 -14.74 32.35 -14.42
C LEU A 891 -15.23 33.71 -14.96
N GLU A 892 -14.44 34.39 -15.78
CA GLU A 892 -14.87 35.63 -16.47
C GLU A 892 -15.96 35.35 -17.53
N ALA A 893 -15.89 34.21 -18.22
CA ALA A 893 -16.95 33.76 -19.14
C ALA A 893 -18.25 33.41 -18.40
N GLU A 894 -18.18 32.70 -17.28
CA GLU A 894 -19.35 32.41 -16.44
C GLU A 894 -19.95 33.69 -15.84
N ALA A 895 -19.13 34.61 -15.36
CA ALA A 895 -19.58 35.90 -14.82
C ALA A 895 -20.26 36.78 -15.89
N THR A 896 -19.78 36.76 -17.13
CA THR A 896 -20.41 37.51 -18.24
C THR A 896 -21.68 36.83 -18.76
N VAL A 897 -21.76 35.50 -18.76
CA VAL A 897 -23.01 34.77 -19.05
C VAL A 897 -24.06 34.99 -17.96
N SER A 898 -23.66 35.09 -16.69
CA SER A 898 -24.57 35.36 -15.56
C SER A 898 -25.03 36.83 -15.45
N ALA A 899 -24.59 37.72 -16.35
CA ALA A 899 -24.89 39.15 -16.33
C ALA A 899 -25.74 39.63 -17.52
N GLY A 900 -26.22 38.72 -18.38
CA GLY A 900 -27.09 38.99 -19.54
C GLY A 900 -28.49 38.39 -19.40
#